data_AF-A0A4S2L5A6-F1
#
_entry.id   AF-A0A4S2L5A6-F1
#
_cell.length_a   1.000
_cell.length_b   1.000
_cell.length_c   1.000
_cell.angle_alpha   90.00
_cell.angle_beta   90.00
_cell.angle_gamma   90.00
#
_symmetry.space_group_name_H-M   'P 1'
#
loop_
_entity.id
_entity.type
_entity.pdbx_description
1 polymer ?
#
loop_
_entity_poly.entity_id
_entity_poly.type
_entity_poly.pdbx_seq_one_letter_code
_entity_poly.pdbx_strand_id
1 'polypeptide(L)'
;MTTREILTIQLGHYSNFIGAHWWNLQESNFTYDPKNPSEVNHNVLYKEGENSRKQVTFTPRLLVADLKGTLGYLNEQGSLYDTKPSDNQLLWDSTKLEITSAEPSPKSPFIQNLNELDKAVDAETYNFESDVKSWVDYLLPLFHPRTVHSIKQYSHNCTQRPFNIFTYGRDLWATEQFSDNFADRIRSYVEECDLMQGFQVLMDSADGFAGLGASCVQHLRDEYGKSILAFPCLDFNNAEPSASDLVKVVNTALCWQHIGEDSSLYSPLSCGQVGWPFAADSRKFENITYSPELRYHSSAILATALDTVSLRYRTKKYSGASLSDLCADLNKLGRKAAATSLSLPFPMKMKMDLIDVLDGFEGSLWTSLTPSCDIPMDNNMQSIALRGIPEDRIKRPVHEATKQISKPAYKCSSVHEMMTLYLACTCHASATYLCNIEAPLKISLPYPKIFNNNVTEDGNIADWPVGTNVNSVAVMAGMHSGSNVAAMYESLLEQTKRIRNIKKFHAFTDSGLEEDEFMECIHNLADCKEAVMGNKVATFTEEQLEDYQDCTFFTRKEILRIFKRFREIGDPGMIPRTMTPQEASSLRLPLSYLARIPELKENPFRERISEVFTQRQDSGQSTSLSEGICFEEFLEMLSVFSEQAPRDLKVFYAFKIYDFDEDGVLGLGDLERTCRQLTRGGLSAEEVATVCRKVLEESDIDGDGALSYLEFEHVVTRSSDFMATFHIRI
;
A
#
# COMPACT_ATOMS: atom_id res chain seq x y z
N MET A 1 -1.02 11.26 -30.18
CA MET A 1 -0.76 10.05 -29.35
C MET A 1 -1.84 10.03 -28.29
N THR A 2 -2.51 8.91 -28.08
CA THR A 2 -3.45 8.74 -26.98
C THR A 2 -2.66 8.75 -25.67
N THR A 3 -2.87 9.76 -24.83
CA THR A 3 -2.21 9.86 -23.53
C THR A 3 -2.81 8.81 -22.60
N ARG A 4 -2.00 8.18 -21.75
CA ARG A 4 -2.47 7.29 -20.69
C ARG A 4 -2.39 8.04 -19.37
N GLU A 5 -3.52 8.44 -18.82
CA GLU A 5 -3.55 9.33 -17.67
C GLU A 5 -3.43 8.58 -16.34
N ILE A 6 -2.88 9.27 -15.34
CA ILE A 6 -2.75 8.78 -13.96
C ILE A 6 -3.38 9.82 -13.03
N LEU A 7 -4.19 9.34 -12.07
CA LEU A 7 -4.69 10.16 -10.98
C LEU A 7 -3.75 10.02 -9.78
N THR A 8 -3.26 11.14 -9.26
CA THR A 8 -2.46 11.17 -8.04
C THR A 8 -3.35 11.54 -6.84
N ILE A 9 -3.21 10.82 -5.74
CA ILE A 9 -3.93 11.03 -4.49
C ILE A 9 -2.91 11.28 -3.37
N GLN A 10 -3.09 12.33 -2.57
CA GLN A 10 -2.19 12.71 -1.47
C GLN A 10 -2.99 12.81 -0.17
N LEU A 11 -2.61 12.02 0.82
CA LEU A 11 -3.37 11.84 2.07
C LEU A 11 -2.44 12.03 3.27
N GLY A 12 -2.41 13.24 3.81
CA GLY A 12 -1.62 13.55 4.99
C GLY A 12 -0.74 14.76 4.86
N HIS A 13 -0.30 15.27 6.00
CA HIS A 13 0.38 16.55 6.03
C HIS A 13 1.77 16.47 5.39
N TYR A 14 2.56 15.44 5.71
CA TYR A 14 3.92 15.29 5.19
C TYR A 14 3.93 14.89 3.70
N SER A 15 3.03 13.99 3.29
CA SER A 15 2.79 13.62 1.90
C SER A 15 2.36 14.83 1.06
N ASN A 16 1.61 15.78 1.62
CA ASN A 16 1.29 17.04 0.94
C ASN A 16 2.50 18.00 0.82
N PHE A 17 3.45 18.00 1.77
CA PHE A 17 4.73 18.71 1.62
C PHE A 17 5.55 18.15 0.44
N ILE A 18 5.62 16.82 0.33
CA ILE A 18 6.26 16.11 -0.80
C ILE A 18 5.53 16.45 -2.10
N GLY A 19 4.20 16.41 -2.05
CA GLY A 19 3.33 16.76 -3.16
C GLY A 19 3.56 18.18 -3.68
N ALA A 20 3.60 19.17 -2.81
CA ALA A 20 3.83 20.56 -3.18
C ALA A 20 5.16 20.73 -3.93
N HIS A 21 6.26 20.15 -3.44
CA HIS A 21 7.52 20.16 -4.18
C HIS A 21 7.43 19.41 -5.51
N TRP A 22 6.78 18.25 -5.54
CA TRP A 22 6.69 17.45 -6.75
C TRP A 22 5.94 18.20 -7.86
N TRP A 23 4.83 18.85 -7.54
CA TRP A 23 4.09 19.63 -8.52
C TRP A 23 4.82 20.91 -8.91
N ASN A 24 5.48 21.60 -7.97
CA ASN A 24 6.33 22.76 -8.27
C ASN A 24 7.46 22.41 -9.23
N LEU A 25 8.15 21.29 -9.00
CA LEU A 25 9.20 20.79 -9.89
C LEU A 25 8.66 20.53 -11.30
N GLN A 26 7.45 19.98 -11.42
CA GLN A 26 6.85 19.73 -12.72
C GLN A 26 6.43 21.04 -13.42
N GLU A 27 5.83 21.99 -12.69
CA GLU A 27 5.43 23.31 -13.19
C GLU A 27 6.63 24.09 -13.75
N SER A 28 7.74 24.14 -13.00
CA SER A 28 8.99 24.80 -13.43
C SER A 28 9.62 24.18 -14.67
N ASN A 29 9.27 22.93 -15.00
CA ASN A 29 9.80 22.20 -16.15
C ASN A 29 8.91 22.28 -17.40
N PHE A 30 7.74 22.94 -17.36
CA PHE A 30 6.97 23.20 -18.58
C PHE A 30 7.80 24.03 -19.56
N THR A 31 7.77 23.62 -20.83
CA THR A 31 8.46 24.32 -21.92
C THR A 31 7.44 24.62 -23.02
N TYR A 32 7.23 25.90 -23.28
CA TYR A 32 6.31 26.40 -24.30
C TYR A 32 7.02 26.80 -25.61
N ASP A 33 8.35 26.61 -25.69
CA ASP A 33 9.14 26.90 -26.89
C ASP A 33 8.91 25.82 -27.97
N PRO A 34 8.30 26.17 -29.12
CA PRO A 34 8.07 25.21 -30.21
C PRO A 34 9.37 24.68 -30.83
N LYS A 35 10.50 25.37 -30.66
CA LYS A 35 11.80 24.96 -31.20
C LYS A 35 12.46 23.86 -30.36
N ASN A 36 12.15 23.81 -29.07
CA ASN A 36 12.70 22.86 -28.12
C ASN A 36 11.53 22.19 -27.35
N PRO A 37 10.80 21.26 -28.00
CA PRO A 37 9.65 20.62 -27.38
C PRO A 37 10.08 19.81 -26.15
N SER A 38 9.28 19.84 -25.08
CA SER A 38 9.54 19.04 -23.88
C SER A 38 9.62 17.54 -24.21
N GLU A 39 10.66 16.88 -23.71
CA GLU A 39 10.83 15.41 -23.78
C GLU A 39 9.80 14.67 -22.90
N VAL A 40 9.20 15.38 -21.93
CA VAL A 40 8.22 14.84 -20.99
C VAL A 40 6.81 15.10 -21.50
N ASN A 41 5.96 14.07 -21.42
CA ASN A 41 4.53 14.16 -21.67
C ASN A 41 3.81 14.59 -20.39
N HIS A 42 3.62 15.90 -20.24
CA HIS A 42 2.95 16.49 -19.07
C HIS A 42 1.49 16.05 -18.95
N ASN A 43 0.82 15.69 -20.05
CA ASN A 43 -0.60 15.31 -20.06
C ASN A 43 -0.90 14.01 -19.27
N VAL A 44 0.13 13.22 -18.95
CA VAL A 44 -0.02 12.02 -18.11
C VAL A 44 -0.50 12.37 -16.70
N LEU A 45 0.04 13.47 -16.13
CA LEU A 45 -0.29 13.92 -14.76
C LEU A 45 -1.04 15.25 -14.73
N TYR A 46 -1.03 16.03 -15.81
CA TYR A 46 -1.75 17.28 -15.91
C TYR A 46 -2.94 17.13 -16.85
N LYS A 47 -3.95 17.96 -16.62
CA LYS A 47 -5.05 18.18 -17.55
C LYS A 47 -5.02 19.62 -18.03
N GLU A 48 -5.30 19.78 -19.32
CA GLU A 48 -5.56 21.07 -19.93
C GLU A 48 -7.01 21.48 -19.64
N GLY A 49 -7.22 22.73 -19.27
CA GLY A 49 -8.55 23.30 -19.03
C GLY A 49 -8.54 24.80 -19.33
N GLU A 50 -9.72 25.42 -19.25
CA GLU A 50 -9.87 26.86 -19.45
C GLU A 50 -10.29 27.54 -18.15
N ASN A 51 -9.64 28.65 -17.79
CA ASN A 51 -10.08 29.47 -16.66
C ASN A 51 -11.29 30.34 -17.04
N SER A 52 -11.86 31.08 -16.08
CA SER A 52 -12.99 32.01 -16.31
C SER A 52 -12.71 33.10 -17.35
N ARG A 53 -11.44 33.31 -17.72
CA ARG A 53 -10.99 34.26 -18.74
C ARG A 53 -10.74 33.60 -20.11
N LYS A 54 -11.10 32.32 -20.28
CA LYS A 54 -10.84 31.49 -21.47
C LYS A 54 -9.35 31.36 -21.81
N GLN A 55 -8.48 31.47 -20.80
CA GLN A 55 -7.06 31.19 -20.97
C GLN A 55 -6.83 29.71 -20.71
N VAL A 56 -5.98 29.09 -21.53
CA VAL A 56 -5.54 27.71 -21.34
C VAL A 56 -4.74 27.64 -20.03
N THR A 57 -5.12 26.71 -19.18
CA THR A 57 -4.51 26.43 -17.88
C THR A 57 -4.21 24.95 -17.78
N PHE A 58 -3.08 24.61 -17.17
CA PHE A 58 -2.75 23.24 -16.84
C PHE A 58 -2.97 23.04 -15.34
N THR A 59 -3.74 22.01 -14.99
CA THR A 59 -3.96 21.65 -13.58
C THR A 59 -3.55 20.20 -13.33
N PRO A 60 -2.94 19.90 -12.18
CA PRO A 60 -2.63 18.53 -11.81
C PRO A 60 -3.89 17.66 -11.74
N ARG A 61 -3.81 16.40 -12.21
CA ARG A 61 -4.77 15.33 -11.94
C ARG A 61 -4.53 14.82 -10.53
N LEU A 62 -4.97 15.63 -9.58
CA LEU A 62 -4.64 15.50 -8.17
C LEU A 62 -5.88 15.58 -7.29
N LEU A 63 -5.94 14.69 -6.30
CA LEU A 63 -6.78 14.81 -5.11
C LEU A 63 -5.89 14.90 -3.86
N VAL A 64 -6.16 15.87 -3.00
CA VAL A 64 -5.46 16.12 -1.75
C VAL A 64 -6.45 16.07 -0.61
N ALA A 65 -6.14 15.32 0.45
CA ALA A 65 -6.84 15.39 1.72
C ALA A 65 -5.90 15.80 2.84
N ASP A 66 -6.35 16.73 3.68
CA ASP A 66 -5.65 17.14 4.89
C ASP A 66 -6.63 17.62 5.98
N LEU A 67 -6.14 17.75 7.20
CA LEU A 67 -6.94 18.18 8.34
C LEU A 67 -7.30 19.67 8.25
N LYS A 68 -8.44 20.02 8.84
CA LYS A 68 -8.79 21.42 9.05
C LYS A 68 -7.65 22.18 9.75
N GLY A 69 -7.27 23.32 9.18
CA GLY A 69 -6.22 24.20 9.71
C GLY A 69 -4.88 24.14 8.96
N THR A 70 -4.66 23.18 8.06
CA THR A 70 -3.42 23.11 7.26
C THR A 70 -3.46 23.93 5.98
N LEU A 71 -4.65 24.17 5.43
CA LEU A 71 -4.83 24.88 4.15
C LEU A 71 -4.39 26.35 4.21
N GLY A 72 -4.16 26.92 5.39
CA GLY A 72 -3.66 28.29 5.54
C GLY A 72 -4.55 29.30 4.80
N TYR A 73 -3.99 29.92 3.75
CA TYR A 73 -4.71 30.87 2.89
C TYR A 73 -5.48 30.21 1.74
N LEU A 74 -5.21 28.94 1.42
CA LEU A 74 -5.82 28.22 0.32
C LEU A 74 -7.26 27.84 0.67
N ASN A 75 -8.19 28.11 -0.24
CA ASN A 75 -9.59 27.76 -0.05
C ASN A 75 -9.86 26.28 -0.39
N GLU A 76 -10.91 25.69 0.16
CA GLU A 76 -11.41 24.35 -0.21
C GLU A 76 -11.77 24.25 -1.72
N GLN A 77 -12.08 25.39 -2.35
CA GLN A 77 -12.34 25.50 -3.79
C GLN A 77 -11.06 25.68 -4.63
N GLY A 78 -9.87 25.56 -4.05
CA GLY A 78 -8.61 25.80 -4.75
C GLY A 78 -8.38 27.28 -5.09
N SER A 79 -7.52 27.52 -6.08
CA SER A 79 -7.07 28.86 -6.49
C SER A 79 -7.32 29.17 -7.98
N LEU A 80 -7.81 28.21 -8.76
CA LEU A 80 -7.94 28.35 -10.21
C LEU A 80 -9.05 29.35 -10.63
N TYR A 81 -10.17 29.36 -9.91
CA TYR A 81 -11.30 30.24 -10.22
C TYR A 81 -11.46 31.25 -9.09
N ASP A 82 -11.65 32.52 -9.44
CA ASP A 82 -12.11 33.58 -8.52
C ASP A 82 -13.61 33.36 -8.20
N THR A 83 -13.96 32.20 -7.64
CA THR A 83 -15.29 31.99 -7.09
C THR A 83 -15.36 32.74 -5.77
N LYS A 84 -16.10 33.87 -5.76
CA LYS A 84 -16.60 34.41 -4.50
C LYS A 84 -17.26 33.23 -3.76
N PRO A 85 -17.02 33.07 -2.44
CA PRO A 85 -17.70 32.03 -1.69
C PRO A 85 -19.18 32.14 -2.03
N SER A 86 -19.78 31.04 -2.50
CA SER A 86 -21.20 31.01 -2.77
C SER A 86 -21.88 31.53 -1.52
N ASP A 87 -22.72 32.56 -1.66
CA ASP A 87 -23.68 32.90 -0.61
C ASP A 87 -24.43 31.59 -0.36
N ASN A 88 -24.05 30.86 0.69
CA ASN A 88 -24.82 29.73 1.14
C ASN A 88 -26.18 30.35 1.39
N GLN A 89 -27.16 30.04 0.53
CA GLN A 89 -28.55 30.37 0.81
C GLN A 89 -28.86 29.66 2.13
N LEU A 90 -28.73 30.42 3.21
CA LEU A 90 -28.95 29.95 4.56
C LEU A 90 -30.41 29.52 4.61
N LEU A 91 -30.63 28.20 4.64
CA LEU A 91 -31.97 27.61 4.79
C LEU A 91 -32.59 27.93 6.17
N TRP A 92 -31.81 28.55 7.06
CA TRP A 92 -32.12 28.81 8.46
C TRP A 92 -32.22 30.33 8.69
N ASP A 93 -33.13 30.73 9.57
CA ASP A 93 -33.39 32.14 9.90
C ASP A 93 -32.12 32.82 10.41
N SER A 94 -31.61 33.77 9.62
CA SER A 94 -30.37 34.53 9.87
C SER A 94 -30.32 35.22 11.24
N THR A 95 -31.47 35.44 11.90
CA THR A 95 -31.55 36.07 13.22
C THR A 95 -31.23 35.13 14.39
N LYS A 96 -31.09 33.82 14.15
CA LYS A 96 -30.86 32.80 15.19
C LYS A 96 -29.52 32.07 15.07
N LEU A 97 -28.64 32.50 14.18
CA LEU A 97 -27.34 31.89 13.93
C LEU A 97 -26.21 32.80 14.43
N GLU A 98 -25.37 32.26 15.31
CA GLU A 98 -24.09 32.86 15.65
C GLU A 98 -23.04 32.37 14.65
N ILE A 99 -22.73 33.19 13.64
CA ILE A 99 -21.70 32.88 12.64
C ILE A 99 -20.35 33.34 13.20
N THR A 100 -19.55 32.39 13.69
CA THR A 100 -18.16 32.65 14.06
C THR A 100 -17.26 32.48 12.83
N SER A 101 -16.79 33.58 12.24
CA SER A 101 -15.78 33.56 11.18
C SER A 101 -14.39 33.70 11.78
N ALA A 102 -13.49 32.76 11.49
CA ALA A 102 -12.07 32.93 11.79
C ALA A 102 -11.44 33.90 10.77
N GLU A 103 -10.43 34.67 11.19
CA GLU A 103 -9.67 35.50 10.25
C GLU A 103 -8.90 34.61 9.25
N PRO A 104 -8.87 34.96 7.94
CA PRO A 104 -8.09 34.22 6.96
C PRO A 104 -6.61 34.22 7.36
N SER A 105 -5.95 33.06 7.25
CA SER A 105 -4.50 33.00 7.50
C SER A 105 -3.77 33.87 6.48
N PRO A 106 -2.77 34.67 6.91
CA PRO A 106 -2.04 35.52 5.99
C PRO A 106 -1.28 34.67 4.98
N LYS A 107 -1.31 35.08 3.70
CA LYS A 107 -0.48 34.50 2.64
C LYS A 107 1.01 34.69 3.01
N SER A 108 1.86 33.70 2.68
CA SER A 108 3.30 33.86 2.83
C SER A 108 3.81 35.01 1.95
N PRO A 109 4.94 35.67 2.30
CA PRO A 109 5.49 36.77 1.50
C PRO A 109 5.72 36.37 0.03
N PHE A 110 6.17 35.12 -0.18
CA PHE A 110 6.36 34.55 -1.51
C PHE A 110 5.05 34.49 -2.31
N ILE A 111 3.97 33.95 -1.71
CA ILE A 111 2.67 33.83 -2.37
C ILE A 111 2.02 35.21 -2.59
N GLN A 112 2.23 36.17 -1.68
CA GLN A 112 1.77 37.54 -1.88
C GLN A 112 2.40 38.14 -3.15
N ASN A 113 3.72 38.00 -3.30
CA ASN A 113 4.45 38.51 -4.45
C ASN A 113 4.07 37.79 -5.76
N LEU A 114 3.88 36.47 -5.73
CA LEU A 114 3.44 35.70 -6.90
C LEU A 114 2.10 36.21 -7.48
N ASN A 115 1.22 36.74 -6.61
CA ASN A 115 -0.08 37.29 -7.02
C ASN A 115 0.04 38.74 -7.54
N GLU A 116 1.12 39.46 -7.23
CA GLU A 116 1.43 40.79 -7.75
C GLU A 116 2.25 40.66 -9.04
N LEU A 117 1.55 40.47 -10.18
CA LEU A 117 2.04 40.13 -11.53
C LEU A 117 3.21 40.94 -12.15
N ASP A 118 3.87 41.87 -11.44
CA ASP A 118 4.76 42.89 -12.04
C ASP A 118 6.17 43.03 -11.42
N LYS A 119 6.60 42.15 -10.50
CA LYS A 119 7.96 42.25 -9.90
C LYS A 119 8.80 41.00 -10.16
N ALA A 120 10.03 41.21 -10.63
CA ALA A 120 11.06 40.18 -10.66
C ALA A 120 11.28 39.65 -9.23
N VAL A 121 11.18 38.33 -9.07
CA VAL A 121 11.30 37.67 -7.77
C VAL A 121 12.79 37.53 -7.43
N ASP A 122 13.33 38.46 -6.63
CA ASP A 122 14.71 38.32 -6.12
C ASP A 122 14.77 37.25 -5.03
N ALA A 123 15.55 36.20 -5.29
CA ALA A 123 15.72 35.02 -4.43
C ALA A 123 16.43 35.28 -3.09
N GLU A 124 16.91 36.50 -2.85
CA GLU A 124 17.49 36.95 -1.56
C GLU A 124 16.43 37.53 -0.62
N THR A 125 15.20 37.73 -1.09
CA THR A 125 14.14 38.41 -0.33
C THR A 125 13.36 37.48 0.61
N TYR A 126 13.37 36.16 0.35
CA TYR A 126 12.51 35.19 1.04
C TYR A 126 13.32 34.18 1.84
N ASN A 127 12.96 33.97 3.10
CA ASN A 127 13.58 32.96 3.95
C ASN A 127 12.62 31.77 4.15
N PHE A 128 12.56 30.89 3.15
CA PHE A 128 11.67 29.72 3.20
C PHE A 128 11.94 28.79 4.40
N GLU A 129 13.17 28.77 4.95
CA GLU A 129 13.49 27.94 6.12
C GLU A 129 12.71 28.39 7.37
N SER A 130 12.41 29.69 7.50
CA SER A 130 11.60 30.24 8.59
C SER A 130 10.14 30.47 8.22
N ASP A 131 9.86 30.76 6.95
CA ASP A 131 8.57 31.26 6.51
C ASP A 131 7.58 30.13 6.21
N VAL A 132 8.06 28.94 5.85
CA VAL A 132 7.22 27.79 5.50
C VAL A 132 6.73 27.09 6.77
N LYS A 133 5.42 27.14 6.99
CA LYS A 133 4.74 26.42 8.10
C LYS A 133 3.86 25.29 7.59
N SER A 134 3.30 25.45 6.39
CA SER A 134 2.46 24.47 5.72
C SER A 134 2.89 24.30 4.27
N TRP A 135 2.49 23.18 3.66
CA TRP A 135 2.78 22.85 2.27
C TRP A 135 2.18 23.84 1.26
N VAL A 136 1.17 24.62 1.67
CA VAL A 136 0.56 25.68 0.84
C VAL A 136 1.43 26.93 0.69
N ASP A 137 2.39 27.15 1.60
CA ASP A 137 3.12 28.43 1.71
C ASP A 137 4.10 28.69 0.55
N TYR A 138 4.33 27.66 -0.28
CA TYR A 138 5.25 27.69 -1.41
C TYR A 138 4.68 26.96 -2.64
N LEU A 139 3.36 26.77 -2.72
CA LEU A 139 2.73 26.09 -3.85
C LEU A 139 2.67 26.99 -5.10
N LEU A 140 3.13 26.49 -6.25
CA LEU A 140 3.08 27.18 -7.56
C LEU A 140 1.83 26.83 -8.38
N PRO A 141 1.45 25.55 -8.56
CA PRO A 141 0.33 25.20 -9.43
C PRO A 141 -1.02 25.72 -8.89
N LEU A 142 -1.88 26.12 -9.82
CA LEU A 142 -3.26 26.46 -9.51
C LEU A 142 -4.11 25.19 -9.39
N PHE A 143 -4.79 25.02 -8.26
CA PHE A 143 -5.61 23.84 -8.01
C PHE A 143 -7.05 24.03 -8.47
N HIS A 144 -7.59 22.98 -9.10
CA HIS A 144 -8.99 22.91 -9.47
C HIS A 144 -9.87 22.78 -8.19
N PRO A 145 -11.11 23.29 -8.16
CA PRO A 145 -12.02 23.17 -7.01
C PRO A 145 -12.34 21.76 -6.52
N ARG A 146 -12.00 20.74 -7.31
CA ARG A 146 -12.21 19.34 -6.95
C ARG A 146 -10.99 18.73 -6.28
N THR A 147 -9.81 19.36 -6.41
CA THR A 147 -8.53 18.84 -5.94
C THR A 147 -8.46 18.76 -4.42
N VAL A 148 -8.88 19.80 -3.71
CA VAL A 148 -8.70 19.88 -2.25
C VAL A 148 -9.93 19.36 -1.53
N HIS A 149 -9.71 18.48 -0.55
CA HIS A 149 -10.72 18.02 0.40
C HIS A 149 -10.21 18.26 1.83
N SER A 150 -10.95 19.05 2.62
CA SER A 150 -10.60 19.28 4.03
C SER A 150 -11.39 18.36 4.95
N ILE A 151 -10.68 17.59 5.78
CA ILE A 151 -11.27 16.74 6.82
C ILE A 151 -11.72 17.61 7.98
N LYS A 152 -13.03 17.67 8.23
CA LYS A 152 -13.66 18.60 9.18
C LYS A 152 -13.80 18.02 10.60
N GLN A 153 -13.77 16.70 10.72
CA GLN A 153 -13.95 15.95 11.97
C GLN A 153 -12.74 16.05 12.91
N TYR A 154 -11.57 16.38 12.34
CA TYR A 154 -10.29 16.50 13.03
C TYR A 154 -9.64 17.85 12.70
N SER A 155 -8.73 18.31 13.56
CA SER A 155 -8.01 19.57 13.36
C SER A 155 -6.51 19.36 13.50
N HIS A 156 -5.75 20.05 12.66
CA HIS A 156 -4.29 19.99 12.67
C HIS A 156 -3.72 20.45 14.03
N ASN A 157 -2.71 19.74 14.52
CA ASN A 157 -2.07 19.96 15.83
C ASN A 157 -3.05 19.99 17.03
N CYS A 158 -4.20 19.30 16.93
CA CYS A 158 -5.14 19.18 18.04
C CYS A 158 -4.61 18.22 19.11
N THR A 159 -4.44 18.70 20.34
CA THR A 159 -4.01 17.88 21.49
C THR A 159 -5.15 17.09 22.13
N GLN A 160 -6.39 17.56 22.01
CA GLN A 160 -7.57 16.94 22.63
C GLN A 160 -8.10 15.75 21.82
N ARG A 161 -8.09 15.87 20.48
CA ARG A 161 -8.53 14.82 19.55
C ARG A 161 -7.53 14.70 18.38
N PRO A 162 -6.34 14.12 18.63
CA PRO A 162 -5.34 13.94 17.60
C PRO A 162 -5.79 12.90 16.56
N PHE A 163 -5.39 13.10 15.30
CA PHE A 163 -5.61 12.14 14.21
C PHE A 163 -4.36 11.28 14.02
N ASN A 164 -4.01 10.50 15.04
CA ASN A 164 -2.71 9.83 15.15
C ASN A 164 -2.79 8.30 15.28
N ILE A 165 -3.98 7.71 15.12
CA ILE A 165 -4.21 6.27 15.24
C ILE A 165 -4.78 5.76 13.91
N PHE A 166 -4.23 4.66 13.41
CA PHE A 166 -4.62 4.02 12.14
C PHE A 166 -6.14 3.86 12.01
N THR A 167 -6.77 3.27 13.03
CA THR A 167 -8.22 3.02 13.08
C THR A 167 -9.05 4.30 12.97
N TYR A 168 -8.60 5.46 13.48
CA TYR A 168 -9.33 6.72 13.29
C TYR A 168 -9.49 7.10 11.82
N GLY A 169 -8.49 6.80 10.99
CA GLY A 169 -8.57 7.03 9.54
C GLY A 169 -9.44 6.00 8.83
N ARG A 170 -9.39 4.74 9.26
CA ARG A 170 -10.27 3.67 8.79
C ARG A 170 -11.73 4.00 9.08
N ASP A 171 -12.03 4.40 10.31
CA ASP A 171 -13.37 4.76 10.76
C ASP A 171 -13.88 6.01 10.02
N LEU A 172 -13.00 6.98 9.76
CA LEU A 172 -13.35 8.14 8.94
C LEU A 172 -13.78 7.74 7.53
N TRP A 173 -13.04 6.85 6.88
CA TRP A 173 -13.42 6.32 5.57
C TRP A 173 -14.75 5.57 5.62
N ALA A 174 -14.99 4.79 6.68
CA ALA A 174 -16.24 4.04 6.84
C ALA A 174 -17.50 4.92 7.00
N THR A 175 -17.35 6.22 7.28
CA THR A 175 -18.50 7.14 7.29
C THR A 175 -19.01 7.39 5.87
N GLU A 176 -20.31 7.15 5.63
CA GLU A 176 -20.94 7.39 4.31
C GLU A 176 -20.65 8.80 3.78
N GLN A 177 -20.74 9.81 4.65
CA GLN A 177 -20.48 11.20 4.26
C GLN A 177 -19.07 11.41 3.67
N PHE A 178 -18.04 10.81 4.26
CA PHE A 178 -16.67 10.97 3.76
C PHE A 178 -16.44 10.09 2.54
N SER A 179 -16.79 8.80 2.63
CA SER A 179 -16.60 7.81 1.57
C SER A 179 -17.24 8.29 0.26
N ASP A 180 -18.53 8.64 0.30
CA ASP A 180 -19.27 9.03 -0.90
C ASP A 180 -18.70 10.31 -1.49
N ASN A 181 -18.39 11.31 -0.65
CA ASN A 181 -17.85 12.58 -1.15
C ASN A 181 -16.48 12.41 -1.81
N PHE A 182 -15.61 11.60 -1.21
CA PHE A 182 -14.26 11.40 -1.72
C PHE A 182 -14.26 10.47 -2.94
N ALA A 183 -15.06 9.41 -2.92
CA ALA A 183 -15.27 8.50 -4.06
C ALA A 183 -15.88 9.22 -5.27
N ASP A 184 -16.85 10.11 -5.08
CA ASP A 184 -17.43 10.92 -6.16
C ASP A 184 -16.39 11.83 -6.83
N ARG A 185 -15.46 12.38 -6.04
CA ARG A 185 -14.34 13.18 -6.56
C ARG A 185 -13.36 12.32 -7.35
N ILE A 186 -13.04 11.12 -6.86
CA ILE A 186 -12.21 10.15 -7.60
C ILE A 186 -12.91 9.84 -8.92
N ARG A 187 -14.16 9.40 -8.88
CA ARG A 187 -14.96 9.04 -10.06
C ARG A 187 -14.97 10.15 -11.10
N SER A 188 -15.19 11.39 -10.66
CA SER A 188 -15.16 12.58 -11.53
C SER A 188 -13.84 12.76 -12.28
N TYR A 189 -12.69 12.48 -11.65
CA TYR A 189 -11.39 12.55 -12.32
C TYR A 189 -11.14 11.34 -13.22
N VAL A 190 -11.64 10.16 -12.85
CA VAL A 190 -11.52 8.95 -13.66
C VAL A 190 -12.34 9.07 -14.95
N GLU A 191 -13.57 9.57 -14.87
CA GLU A 191 -14.46 9.81 -16.02
C GLU A 191 -13.91 10.87 -16.99
N GLU A 192 -13.02 11.75 -16.52
CA GLU A 192 -12.32 12.74 -17.34
C GLU A 192 -11.09 12.20 -18.08
N CYS A 193 -10.68 10.96 -17.80
CA CYS A 193 -9.53 10.36 -18.45
C CYS A 193 -9.98 9.56 -19.67
N ASP A 194 -9.31 9.75 -20.81
CA ASP A 194 -9.61 8.98 -22.02
C ASP A 194 -9.11 7.53 -21.88
N LEU A 195 -7.92 7.34 -21.32
CA LEU A 195 -7.25 6.05 -21.15
C LEU A 195 -6.50 5.97 -19.83
N MET A 196 -7.24 5.97 -18.72
CA MET A 196 -6.65 5.83 -17.40
C MET A 196 -5.86 4.53 -17.25
N GLN A 197 -4.58 4.65 -16.90
CA GLN A 197 -3.70 3.50 -16.67
C GLN A 197 -3.56 3.12 -15.19
N GLY A 198 -3.80 4.06 -14.26
CA GLY A 198 -3.74 3.73 -12.83
C GLY A 198 -3.65 4.93 -11.89
N PHE A 199 -3.27 4.63 -10.65
CA PHE A 199 -3.23 5.58 -9.55
C PHE A 199 -1.83 5.67 -8.93
N GLN A 200 -1.48 6.87 -8.49
CA GLN A 200 -0.37 7.10 -7.56
C GLN A 200 -0.94 7.55 -6.23
N VAL A 201 -0.53 6.95 -5.12
CA VAL A 201 -1.04 7.32 -3.80
C VAL A 201 0.13 7.64 -2.87
N LEU A 202 0.21 8.88 -2.40
CA LEU A 202 1.13 9.30 -1.34
C LEU A 202 0.31 9.41 -0.06
N MET A 203 0.80 8.82 1.03
CA MET A 203 0.10 8.90 2.31
C MET A 203 1.07 8.91 3.48
N ASP A 204 0.72 9.60 4.56
CA ASP A 204 1.51 9.54 5.80
C ASP A 204 1.30 8.17 6.44
N SER A 205 2.38 7.45 6.77
CA SER A 205 2.26 6.07 7.26
C SER A 205 2.29 5.93 8.78
N ALA A 206 2.53 7.03 9.51
CA ALA A 206 2.79 7.02 10.95
C ALA A 206 1.62 7.52 11.81
N ASP A 207 0.52 7.97 11.20
CA ASP A 207 -0.60 8.60 11.91
C ASP A 207 -1.96 8.10 11.36
N GLY A 208 -3.06 8.81 11.63
CA GLY A 208 -4.39 8.41 11.17
C GLY A 208 -4.54 8.37 9.65
N PHE A 209 -3.72 9.12 8.89
CA PHE A 209 -3.76 9.05 7.44
C PHE A 209 -3.31 7.69 6.89
N ALA A 210 -2.58 6.90 7.69
CA ALA A 210 -2.22 5.54 7.34
C ALA A 210 -3.46 4.66 7.11
N GLY A 211 -4.46 4.75 8.01
CA GLY A 211 -5.70 3.98 7.86
C GLY A 211 -6.65 4.57 6.82
N LEU A 212 -6.67 5.89 6.69
CA LEU A 212 -7.41 6.56 5.62
C LEU A 212 -6.87 6.17 4.24
N GLY A 213 -5.55 6.17 4.08
CA GLY A 213 -4.85 5.80 2.86
C GLY A 213 -4.97 4.32 2.53
N ALA A 214 -4.87 3.43 3.52
CA ALA A 214 -5.16 2.02 3.36
C ALA A 214 -6.58 1.78 2.83
N SER A 215 -7.59 2.39 3.47
CA SER A 215 -9.00 2.26 3.06
C SER A 215 -9.26 2.86 1.68
N CYS A 216 -8.61 3.97 1.35
CA CYS A 216 -8.67 4.56 0.01
C CYS A 216 -8.07 3.64 -1.04
N VAL A 217 -6.88 3.07 -0.80
CA VAL A 217 -6.24 2.13 -1.74
C VAL A 217 -7.06 0.86 -1.93
N GLN A 218 -7.68 0.35 -0.86
CA GLN A 218 -8.62 -0.76 -0.93
C GLN A 218 -9.80 -0.41 -1.86
N HIS A 219 -10.46 0.73 -1.64
CA HIS A 219 -11.54 1.19 -2.51
C HIS A 219 -11.10 1.33 -3.98
N LEU A 220 -9.89 1.86 -4.22
CA LEU A 220 -9.35 1.97 -5.58
C LEU A 220 -9.15 0.60 -6.24
N ARG A 221 -8.70 -0.39 -5.47
CA ARG A 221 -8.53 -1.77 -5.94
C ARG A 221 -9.87 -2.39 -6.29
N ASP A 222 -10.85 -2.26 -5.41
CA ASP A 222 -12.17 -2.89 -5.52
C ASP A 222 -12.99 -2.30 -6.68
N GLU A 223 -13.02 -0.98 -6.82
CA GLU A 223 -13.85 -0.30 -7.83
C GLU A 223 -13.21 -0.28 -9.23
N TYR A 224 -11.88 -0.08 -9.33
CA TYR A 224 -11.24 0.22 -10.62
C TYR A 224 -10.32 -0.89 -11.13
N GLY A 225 -9.78 -1.75 -10.26
CA GLY A 225 -8.87 -2.85 -10.64
C GLY A 225 -7.58 -2.44 -11.36
N LYS A 226 -7.26 -1.13 -11.47
CA LYS A 226 -6.08 -0.62 -12.17
C LYS A 226 -4.79 -0.80 -11.37
N SER A 227 -3.65 -0.49 -11.98
CA SER A 227 -2.37 -0.47 -11.27
C SER A 227 -2.32 0.66 -10.26
N ILE A 228 -1.92 0.34 -9.03
CA ILE A 228 -1.81 1.31 -7.94
C ILE A 228 -0.36 1.30 -7.47
N LEU A 229 0.31 2.44 -7.58
CA LEU A 229 1.64 2.67 -7.05
C LEU A 229 1.55 3.53 -5.78
N ALA A 230 1.87 2.95 -4.64
CA ALA A 230 1.72 3.61 -3.34
C ALA A 230 3.08 4.00 -2.71
N PHE A 231 3.11 5.15 -2.06
CA PHE A 231 4.27 5.70 -1.37
C PHE A 231 3.90 6.06 0.08
N PRO A 232 4.00 5.10 1.01
CA PRO A 232 3.90 5.39 2.45
C PRO A 232 5.06 6.29 2.88
N CYS A 233 4.76 7.49 3.38
CA CYS A 233 5.73 8.52 3.70
C CYS A 233 5.97 8.60 5.22
N LEU A 234 7.23 8.64 5.62
CA LEU A 234 7.67 8.75 7.00
C LEU A 234 8.49 10.02 7.19
N ASP A 235 7.91 10.96 7.95
CA ASP A 235 8.58 12.19 8.36
C ASP A 235 9.80 11.88 9.23
N PHE A 236 10.87 12.63 9.05
CA PHE A 236 12.04 12.50 9.90
C PHE A 236 11.77 13.21 11.23
N ASN A 237 12.12 12.56 12.32
CA ASN A 237 12.13 13.13 13.65
C ASN A 237 13.40 12.61 14.33
N ASN A 238 14.08 13.43 15.12
CA ASN A 238 15.24 13.04 15.93
C ASN A 238 15.00 13.21 17.44
N ALA A 239 13.76 13.52 17.84
CA ALA A 239 13.39 13.65 19.24
C ALA A 239 13.67 12.36 20.02
N GLU A 240 13.88 12.52 21.33
CA GLU A 240 14.11 11.37 22.21
C GLU A 240 12.95 10.35 22.12
N PRO A 241 13.25 9.04 22.10
CA PRO A 241 12.23 8.02 22.00
C PRO A 241 11.14 8.14 23.08
N SER A 242 9.90 8.16 22.62
CA SER A 242 8.71 8.37 23.45
C SER A 242 7.73 7.21 23.31
N ALA A 243 6.79 7.09 24.25
CA ALA A 243 5.71 6.10 24.14
C ALA A 243 4.85 6.29 22.88
N SER A 244 4.72 7.53 22.38
CA SER A 244 4.04 7.83 21.11
C SER A 244 4.76 7.28 19.88
N ASP A 245 6.05 6.95 19.96
CA ASP A 245 6.74 6.35 18.81
C ASP A 245 6.36 4.88 18.62
N LEU A 246 5.96 4.19 19.69
CA LEU A 246 5.38 2.85 19.57
C LEU A 246 4.03 2.87 18.84
N VAL A 247 3.23 3.94 19.03
CA VAL A 247 1.98 4.14 18.28
C VAL A 247 2.26 4.27 16.78
N LYS A 248 3.27 5.05 16.41
CA LYS A 248 3.70 5.22 15.01
C LYS A 248 4.19 3.91 14.39
N VAL A 249 4.89 3.07 15.16
CA VAL A 249 5.31 1.72 14.73
C VAL A 249 4.08 0.87 14.40
N VAL A 250 3.07 0.82 15.28
CA VAL A 250 1.83 0.08 15.03
C VAL A 250 1.09 0.63 13.80
N ASN A 251 0.95 1.95 13.68
CA ASN A 251 0.32 2.58 12.51
C ASN A 251 1.04 2.19 11.21
N THR A 252 2.38 2.22 11.21
CA THR A 252 3.19 1.89 10.04
C THR A 252 3.08 0.41 9.67
N ALA A 253 3.07 -0.48 10.66
CA ALA A 253 2.88 -1.91 10.46
C ALA A 253 1.52 -2.21 9.80
N LEU A 254 0.43 -1.67 10.36
CA LEU A 254 -0.91 -1.81 9.79
C LEU A 254 -0.99 -1.18 8.40
N CYS A 255 -0.41 0.00 8.20
CA CYS A 255 -0.33 0.66 6.89
C CYS A 255 0.29 -0.27 5.83
N TRP A 256 1.45 -0.86 6.13
CA TRP A 256 2.17 -1.65 5.15
C TRP A 256 1.53 -3.00 4.87
N GLN A 257 0.86 -3.60 5.86
CA GLN A 257 0.04 -4.79 5.64
C GLN A 257 -1.04 -4.49 4.60
N HIS A 258 -1.92 -3.51 4.87
CA HIS A 258 -3.04 -3.21 3.98
C HIS A 258 -2.59 -2.69 2.61
N ILE A 259 -1.60 -1.80 2.55
CA ILE A 259 -1.05 -1.32 1.28
C ILE A 259 -0.37 -2.46 0.50
N GLY A 260 0.32 -3.38 1.18
CA GLY A 260 0.88 -4.57 0.56
C GLY A 260 -0.20 -5.51 0.00
N GLU A 261 -1.39 -5.53 0.58
CA GLU A 261 -2.51 -6.34 0.09
C GLU A 261 -3.15 -5.71 -1.16
N ASP A 262 -3.40 -4.40 -1.14
CA ASP A 262 -4.28 -3.77 -2.13
C ASP A 262 -3.53 -3.03 -3.24
N SER A 263 -2.28 -2.62 -3.03
CA SER A 263 -1.47 -1.98 -4.07
C SER A 263 -0.88 -2.98 -5.09
N SER A 264 -0.52 -2.48 -6.27
CA SER A 264 0.21 -3.25 -7.29
C SER A 264 1.72 -3.24 -7.03
N LEU A 265 2.22 -2.13 -6.51
CA LEU A 265 3.58 -1.95 -6.03
C LEU A 265 3.56 -0.83 -4.99
N TYR A 266 4.38 -0.92 -3.95
CA TYR A 266 4.59 0.19 -3.03
C TYR A 266 6.06 0.38 -2.66
N SER A 267 6.42 1.60 -2.30
CA SER A 267 7.76 1.94 -1.83
C SER A 267 7.69 2.94 -0.69
N PRO A 268 8.02 2.55 0.55
CA PRO A 268 8.09 3.48 1.65
C PRO A 268 9.20 4.51 1.44
N LEU A 269 8.93 5.77 1.79
CA LEU A 269 9.82 6.91 1.58
C LEU A 269 10.15 7.60 2.91
N SER A 270 11.44 7.84 3.14
CA SER A 270 11.93 8.63 4.27
C SER A 270 13.32 9.20 4.01
N CYS A 271 13.57 10.39 4.55
CA CYS A 271 14.93 10.90 4.72
C CYS A 271 15.61 10.38 6.00
N GLY A 272 14.94 9.56 6.82
CA GLY A 272 15.54 8.84 7.93
C GLY A 272 16.15 7.50 7.50
N GLN A 273 17.25 7.10 8.12
CA GLN A 273 17.89 5.81 7.82
C GLN A 273 17.07 4.60 8.26
N VAL A 274 16.48 4.64 9.46
CA VAL A 274 15.79 3.48 10.06
C VAL A 274 14.27 3.63 10.04
N GLY A 275 13.76 4.86 10.28
CA GLY A 275 12.33 5.15 10.34
C GLY A 275 11.67 4.88 11.70
N TRP A 276 12.31 4.09 12.60
CA TRP A 276 11.77 3.75 13.92
C TRP A 276 12.85 3.18 14.88
N PRO A 277 12.67 3.30 16.21
CA PRO A 277 12.17 4.51 16.85
C PRO A 277 13.06 5.70 16.44
N PHE A 278 12.46 6.89 16.33
CA PHE A 278 12.99 8.09 15.66
C PHE A 278 14.37 8.63 16.12
N ALA A 279 15.11 7.97 17.01
CA ALA A 279 16.53 8.29 17.25
C ALA A 279 17.44 7.68 16.16
N ALA A 280 17.21 8.01 14.89
CA ALA A 280 17.97 7.48 13.76
C ALA A 280 18.69 8.61 13.01
N ASP A 281 19.87 8.29 12.46
CA ASP A 281 20.60 9.21 11.60
C ASP A 281 19.78 9.57 10.35
N SER A 282 19.94 10.81 9.88
CA SER A 282 19.40 11.21 8.58
C SER A 282 20.18 10.58 7.43
N ARG A 283 19.55 10.49 6.27
CA ARG A 283 20.18 10.07 5.03
C ARG A 283 21.19 11.14 4.61
N LYS A 284 22.43 10.72 4.36
CA LYS A 284 23.54 11.58 3.93
C LYS A 284 23.69 11.52 2.41
N PHE A 285 24.01 12.66 1.83
CA PHE A 285 24.29 12.84 0.40
C PHE A 285 25.65 13.55 0.30
N GLU A 286 26.46 13.22 -0.71
CA GLU A 286 27.83 13.74 -0.79
C GLU A 286 27.91 15.25 -1.06
N ASN A 287 27.02 15.77 -1.92
CA ASN A 287 27.07 17.15 -2.40
C ASN A 287 25.85 17.99 -2.00
N ILE A 288 25.14 17.55 -0.95
CA ILE A 288 23.96 18.23 -0.41
C ILE A 288 24.11 18.35 1.11
N THR A 289 23.80 19.53 1.63
CA THR A 289 23.60 19.78 3.05
C THR A 289 22.17 20.25 3.27
N TYR A 290 21.40 19.50 4.05
CA TYR A 290 20.00 19.81 4.33
C TYR A 290 19.65 19.54 5.79
N SER A 291 18.62 20.22 6.29
CA SER A 291 18.08 20.03 7.63
C SER A 291 16.94 19.00 7.57
N PRO A 292 17.12 17.77 8.06
CA PRO A 292 16.13 16.71 7.91
C PRO A 292 14.85 16.97 8.72
N GLU A 293 14.93 17.76 9.80
CA GLU A 293 13.77 18.19 10.61
C GLU A 293 12.88 19.21 9.88
N LEU A 294 13.43 19.95 8.90
CA LEU A 294 12.65 20.87 8.09
C LEU A 294 11.94 20.06 7.01
N ARG A 295 10.62 19.89 7.16
CA ARG A 295 9.78 19.22 6.14
C ARG A 295 9.97 19.80 4.75
N TYR A 296 10.16 21.12 4.64
CA TYR A 296 10.49 21.81 3.39
C TYR A 296 11.75 21.23 2.71
N HIS A 297 12.79 20.87 3.47
CA HIS A 297 14.02 20.29 2.90
C HIS A 297 13.85 18.80 2.58
N SER A 298 13.39 18.01 3.55
CA SER A 298 13.29 16.56 3.40
C SER A 298 12.31 16.18 2.28
N SER A 299 11.17 16.88 2.19
CA SER A 299 10.17 16.62 1.16
C SER A 299 10.63 16.99 -0.26
N ALA A 300 11.50 18.00 -0.43
CA ALA A 300 12.08 18.34 -1.73
C ALA A 300 12.98 17.23 -2.30
N ILE A 301 13.73 16.55 -1.43
CA ILE A 301 14.56 15.40 -1.80
C ILE A 301 13.68 14.23 -2.27
N LEU A 302 12.64 13.90 -1.50
CA LEU A 302 11.69 12.83 -1.85
C LEU A 302 10.92 13.16 -3.14
N ALA A 303 10.46 14.40 -3.30
CA ALA A 303 9.80 14.88 -4.51
C ALA A 303 10.69 14.79 -5.76
N THR A 304 11.99 15.07 -5.62
CA THR A 304 12.97 14.95 -6.70
C THR A 304 13.13 13.50 -7.17
N ALA A 305 13.13 12.55 -6.23
CA ALA A 305 13.13 11.13 -6.57
C ALA A 305 11.84 10.72 -7.30
N LEU A 306 10.67 11.14 -6.82
CA LEU A 306 9.38 10.85 -7.44
C LEU A 306 9.24 11.45 -8.86
N ASP A 307 9.67 12.70 -9.06
CA ASP A 307 9.70 13.31 -10.39
C ASP A 307 10.60 12.50 -11.33
N THR A 308 11.79 12.11 -10.88
CA THR A 308 12.74 11.39 -11.73
C THR A 308 12.29 9.95 -12.01
N VAL A 309 11.84 9.18 -11.01
CA VAL A 309 11.32 7.81 -11.18
C VAL A 309 10.11 7.77 -12.12
N SER A 310 9.21 8.75 -12.01
CA SER A 310 8.01 8.81 -12.85
C SER A 310 8.30 9.10 -14.33
N LEU A 311 9.52 9.47 -14.71
CA LEU A 311 9.91 9.59 -16.12
C LEU A 311 9.68 8.29 -16.90
N ARG A 312 9.74 7.12 -16.24
CA ARG A 312 9.49 5.81 -16.84
C ARG A 312 8.23 5.75 -17.70
N TYR A 313 7.14 6.36 -17.24
CA TYR A 313 5.83 6.38 -17.92
C TYR A 313 5.39 7.78 -18.37
N ARG A 314 6.27 8.78 -18.25
CA ARG A 314 6.02 10.16 -18.71
C ARG A 314 6.88 10.58 -19.89
N THR A 315 7.97 9.89 -20.20
CA THR A 315 8.83 10.25 -21.34
C THR A 315 8.14 10.01 -22.71
N LYS A 316 8.30 10.94 -23.65
CA LYS A 316 7.80 10.79 -25.02
C LYS A 316 8.65 9.83 -25.87
N LYS A 317 9.93 9.67 -25.51
CA LYS A 317 10.88 8.80 -26.23
C LYS A 317 10.45 7.33 -26.22
N TYR A 318 9.82 6.91 -25.13
CA TYR A 318 9.35 5.53 -24.91
C TYR A 318 7.85 5.50 -24.62
N SER A 319 7.04 6.00 -25.55
CA SER A 319 5.59 6.20 -25.36
C SER A 319 4.76 4.93 -25.08
N GLY A 320 5.37 3.74 -25.19
CA GLY A 320 4.73 2.46 -24.85
C GLY A 320 4.76 2.12 -23.35
N ALA A 321 5.69 2.71 -22.59
CA ALA A 321 5.88 2.38 -21.17
C ALA A 321 4.76 2.96 -20.30
N SER A 322 4.18 2.10 -19.47
CA SER A 322 3.07 2.42 -18.58
C SER A 322 3.42 2.19 -17.10
N LEU A 323 2.58 2.71 -16.21
CA LEU A 323 2.64 2.45 -14.79
C LEU A 323 2.50 0.95 -14.49
N SER A 324 1.63 0.25 -15.22
CA SER A 324 1.46 -1.20 -15.09
C SER A 324 2.73 -1.97 -15.44
N ASP A 325 3.50 -1.54 -16.44
CA ASP A 325 4.76 -2.18 -16.80
C ASP A 325 5.79 -2.03 -15.67
N LEU A 326 5.89 -0.82 -15.08
CA LEU A 326 6.76 -0.59 -13.93
C LEU A 326 6.40 -1.51 -12.75
N CYS A 327 5.11 -1.62 -12.43
CA CYS A 327 4.65 -2.51 -11.37
C CYS A 327 4.96 -3.98 -11.69
N ALA A 328 4.69 -4.43 -12.92
CA ALA A 328 4.91 -5.82 -13.33
C ALA A 328 6.41 -6.19 -13.33
N ASP A 329 7.28 -5.29 -13.78
CA ASP A 329 8.74 -5.51 -13.82
C ASP A 329 9.31 -5.74 -12.41
N LEU A 330 8.79 -5.02 -11.41
CA LEU A 330 9.29 -5.03 -10.03
C LEU A 330 8.56 -6.02 -9.11
N ASN A 331 7.34 -6.44 -9.46
CA ASN A 331 6.51 -7.37 -8.68
C ASN A 331 6.71 -8.86 -9.07
N LYS A 332 7.90 -9.23 -9.55
CA LYS A 332 8.19 -10.64 -9.84
C LYS A 332 8.17 -11.47 -8.55
N LEU A 333 7.54 -12.65 -8.63
CA LEU A 333 7.31 -13.58 -7.50
C LEU A 333 6.33 -13.05 -6.43
N GLY A 334 5.44 -12.12 -6.79
CA GLY A 334 4.44 -11.55 -5.88
C GLY A 334 5.03 -10.56 -4.86
N ARG A 335 6.26 -10.10 -5.06
CA ARG A 335 6.94 -9.12 -4.20
C ARG A 335 6.45 -7.71 -4.51
N LYS A 336 5.46 -7.23 -3.75
CA LYS A 336 4.84 -5.92 -3.97
C LYS A 336 5.62 -4.74 -3.40
N ALA A 337 6.66 -4.95 -2.61
CA ALA A 337 7.48 -3.88 -2.05
C ALA A 337 8.75 -3.64 -2.89
N ALA A 338 9.11 -2.38 -3.08
CA ALA A 338 10.35 -1.95 -3.70
C ALA A 338 11.02 -0.83 -2.89
N ALA A 339 12.34 -0.71 -3.00
CA ALA A 339 13.12 0.38 -2.43
C ALA A 339 13.33 1.50 -3.46
N THR A 340 13.20 2.75 -3.05
CA THR A 340 13.45 3.94 -3.88
C THR A 340 14.86 4.46 -3.65
N SER A 341 15.54 4.87 -4.71
CA SER A 341 16.91 5.41 -4.68
C SER A 341 17.00 6.78 -5.35
N LEU A 342 18.00 7.57 -4.95
CA LEU A 342 18.28 8.88 -5.50
C LEU A 342 19.79 9.18 -5.55
N SER A 343 20.24 9.76 -6.65
CA SER A 343 21.55 10.36 -6.87
C SER A 343 21.34 11.83 -7.22
N LEU A 344 21.63 12.72 -6.27
CA LEU A 344 21.38 14.15 -6.38
C LEU A 344 22.55 14.96 -5.80
N PRO A 345 23.18 15.84 -6.59
CA PRO A 345 23.26 15.75 -8.04
C PRO A 345 23.90 14.42 -8.48
N PHE A 346 23.59 13.96 -9.68
CA PHE A 346 24.32 12.86 -10.32
C PHE A 346 25.80 13.29 -10.50
N PRO A 347 26.79 12.41 -10.27
CA PRO A 347 28.18 12.81 -10.00
C PRO A 347 29.00 13.25 -11.23
N MET A 348 28.44 14.06 -12.12
CA MET A 348 29.16 14.67 -13.24
C MET A 348 30.18 15.68 -12.73
N LYS A 349 31.46 15.47 -13.04
CA LYS A 349 32.54 16.40 -12.69
C LYS A 349 32.73 17.47 -13.74
N MET A 350 33.16 18.65 -13.31
CA MET A 350 33.45 19.76 -14.22
C MET A 350 34.54 19.38 -15.22
N LYS A 351 34.31 19.63 -16.52
CA LYS A 351 35.24 19.29 -17.63
C LYS A 351 35.53 17.79 -17.80
N MET A 352 34.74 16.92 -17.18
CA MET A 352 34.80 15.48 -17.42
C MET A 352 33.55 15.03 -18.18
N ASP A 353 33.76 14.05 -19.06
CA ASP A 353 32.71 13.38 -19.82
C ASP A 353 32.18 12.18 -19.04
N LEU A 354 30.97 11.74 -19.36
CA LEU A 354 30.31 10.62 -18.69
C LEU A 354 31.17 9.35 -18.68
N ILE A 355 31.88 9.06 -19.78
CA ILE A 355 32.77 7.89 -19.88
C ILE A 355 33.92 7.92 -18.86
N ASP A 356 34.40 9.10 -18.46
CA ASP A 356 35.46 9.22 -17.46
C ASP A 356 34.89 9.18 -16.05
N VAL A 357 33.71 9.77 -15.84
CA VAL A 357 32.99 9.71 -14.56
C VAL A 357 32.66 8.26 -14.22
N LEU A 358 32.09 7.50 -15.15
CA LEU A 358 31.68 6.10 -14.93
C LEU A 358 32.88 5.16 -14.74
N ASP A 359 33.93 5.31 -15.56
CA ASP A 359 35.14 4.47 -15.49
C ASP A 359 35.91 4.64 -14.16
N GLY A 360 35.88 5.85 -13.59
CA GLY A 360 36.51 6.16 -12.31
C GLY A 360 35.58 6.13 -11.10
N PHE A 361 34.32 5.69 -11.26
CA PHE A 361 33.35 5.68 -10.17
C PHE A 361 33.54 4.45 -9.28
N GLU A 362 33.69 4.68 -7.97
CA GLU A 362 33.77 3.64 -6.96
C GLU A 362 32.62 3.79 -5.96
N GLY A 363 32.01 2.68 -5.56
CA GLY A 363 30.91 2.67 -4.59
C GLY A 363 29.51 2.63 -5.21
N SER A 364 28.51 3.08 -4.45
CA SER A 364 27.11 3.10 -4.88
C SER A 364 26.81 4.37 -5.68
N LEU A 365 26.15 4.23 -6.83
CA LEU A 365 25.73 5.39 -7.62
C LEU A 365 24.53 6.14 -7.02
N TRP A 366 23.88 5.57 -6.01
CA TRP A 366 22.65 6.09 -5.43
C TRP A 366 22.58 5.91 -3.91
N THR A 367 21.77 6.76 -3.29
CA THR A 367 21.40 6.70 -1.88
C THR A 367 19.98 6.15 -1.74
N SER A 368 19.76 5.22 -0.81
CA SER A 368 18.41 4.72 -0.53
C SER A 368 17.56 5.77 0.19
N LEU A 369 16.32 5.92 -0.27
CA LEU A 369 15.27 6.72 0.36
C LEU A 369 14.21 5.85 1.05
N THR A 370 14.41 4.54 1.10
CA THR A 370 13.52 3.62 1.81
C THR A 370 14.11 3.31 3.18
N PRO A 371 13.34 3.46 4.27
CA PRO A 371 13.83 3.25 5.64
C PRO A 371 14.31 1.81 5.86
N SER A 372 15.35 1.64 6.67
CA SER A 372 15.96 0.34 7.03
C SER A 372 16.32 -0.53 5.82
N CYS A 373 16.62 0.09 4.67
CA CYS A 373 16.95 -0.59 3.44
C CYS A 373 18.15 0.08 2.79
N ASP A 374 19.21 -0.69 2.57
CA ASP A 374 20.33 -0.29 1.72
C ASP A 374 20.19 -1.01 0.38
N ILE A 375 20.51 -0.33 -0.72
CA ILE A 375 20.27 -0.83 -2.06
C ILE A 375 21.62 -1.21 -2.67
N PRO A 376 21.98 -2.52 -2.71
CA PRO A 376 23.21 -2.96 -3.36
C PRO A 376 23.14 -2.68 -4.87
N MET A 377 24.29 -2.65 -5.53
CA MET A 377 24.35 -2.54 -6.99
C MET A 377 23.88 -3.84 -7.69
N ASP A 378 24.00 -4.99 -7.02
CA ASP A 378 23.78 -6.32 -7.58
C ASP A 378 22.48 -6.99 -7.10
N ASN A 379 22.03 -8.00 -7.83
CA ASN A 379 20.88 -8.87 -7.49
C ASN A 379 19.52 -8.15 -7.38
N ASN A 380 19.27 -7.14 -8.22
CA ASN A 380 18.02 -6.39 -8.21
C ASN A 380 17.24 -6.51 -9.53
N MET A 381 15.92 -6.58 -9.43
CA MET A 381 15.04 -6.11 -10.50
C MET A 381 14.90 -4.60 -10.31
N GLN A 382 15.25 -3.79 -11.30
CA GLN A 382 15.30 -2.34 -11.11
C GLN A 382 14.84 -1.54 -12.32
N SER A 383 14.17 -0.42 -12.05
CA SER A 383 13.81 0.60 -13.03
C SER A 383 14.51 1.89 -12.66
N ILE A 384 15.43 2.35 -13.50
CA ILE A 384 16.28 3.52 -13.28
C ILE A 384 15.94 4.59 -14.31
N ALA A 385 15.90 5.84 -13.85
CA ALA A 385 15.71 7.02 -14.68
C ALA A 385 16.89 7.98 -14.49
N LEU A 386 17.49 8.43 -15.59
CA LEU A 386 18.59 9.40 -15.60
C LEU A 386 18.20 10.62 -16.43
N ARG A 387 18.42 11.83 -15.91
CA ARG A 387 18.16 13.07 -16.64
C ARG A 387 19.30 14.07 -16.52
N GLY A 388 19.42 14.95 -17.51
CA GLY A 388 20.32 16.11 -17.43
C GLY A 388 21.75 15.90 -17.92
N ILE A 389 22.00 14.82 -18.67
CA ILE A 389 23.30 14.63 -19.33
C ILE A 389 23.07 14.76 -20.84
N PRO A 390 23.63 15.81 -21.48
CA PRO A 390 23.52 15.98 -22.92
C PRO A 390 24.49 15.06 -23.66
N GLU A 391 24.15 14.72 -24.91
CA GLU A 391 24.90 13.74 -25.70
C GLU A 391 26.33 14.20 -26.07
N ASP A 392 26.60 15.51 -26.05
CA ASP A 392 27.94 16.07 -26.25
C ASP A 392 28.86 15.90 -25.03
N ARG A 393 28.30 15.58 -23.86
CA ARG A 393 29.04 15.30 -22.62
C ARG A 393 29.30 13.81 -22.38
N ILE A 394 29.01 12.92 -23.35
CA ILE A 394 29.22 11.48 -23.16
C ILE A 394 30.69 11.08 -23.27
N LYS A 395 31.40 11.64 -24.26
CA LYS A 395 32.80 11.33 -24.60
C LYS A 395 33.37 12.41 -25.53
N ARG A 396 34.68 12.52 -25.59
CA ARG A 396 35.37 13.46 -26.49
C ARG A 396 35.31 12.98 -27.94
N PRO A 397 35.38 13.90 -28.91
CA PRO A 397 35.59 13.55 -30.31
C PRO A 397 36.90 12.78 -30.53
N VAL A 398 36.97 11.99 -31.61
CA VAL A 398 38.10 11.08 -31.92
C VAL A 398 39.48 11.75 -31.89
N HIS A 399 39.57 13.02 -32.30
CA HIS A 399 40.84 13.75 -32.33
C HIS A 399 41.33 14.20 -30.94
N GLU A 400 40.43 14.29 -29.95
CA GLU A 400 40.71 14.70 -28.57
C GLU A 400 40.56 13.55 -27.56
N ALA A 401 40.03 12.42 -28.00
CA ALA A 401 39.67 11.26 -27.18
C ALA A 401 40.84 10.67 -26.39
N THR A 402 42.09 10.83 -26.84
CA THR A 402 43.29 10.39 -26.12
C THR A 402 43.13 9.01 -25.48
N LYS A 403 42.99 8.90 -24.16
CA LYS A 403 42.84 7.62 -23.43
C LYS A 403 41.43 7.04 -23.49
N GLN A 404 40.40 7.83 -23.78
CA GLN A 404 39.02 7.35 -23.89
C GLN A 404 38.88 6.36 -25.05
N ILE A 405 39.62 6.51 -26.15
CA ILE A 405 39.47 5.67 -27.35
C ILE A 405 39.74 4.19 -27.11
N SER A 406 40.55 3.86 -26.10
CA SER A 406 40.84 2.48 -25.70
C SER A 406 39.76 1.85 -24.82
N LYS A 407 38.83 2.64 -24.27
CA LYS A 407 37.76 2.15 -23.40
C LYS A 407 36.67 1.47 -24.23
N PRO A 408 36.15 0.30 -23.84
CA PRO A 408 35.06 -0.37 -24.55
C PRO A 408 33.81 0.51 -24.75
N ALA A 409 33.48 1.31 -23.74
CA ALA A 409 32.36 2.25 -23.74
C ALA A 409 32.49 3.40 -24.76
N TYR A 410 33.67 3.63 -25.35
CA TYR A 410 33.86 4.67 -26.36
C TYR A 410 33.04 4.42 -27.63
N LYS A 411 32.59 3.17 -27.87
CA LYS A 411 31.71 2.83 -28.98
C LYS A 411 30.26 3.28 -28.78
N CYS A 412 29.83 3.54 -27.53
CA CYS A 412 28.48 4.00 -27.21
C CYS A 412 28.20 5.35 -27.86
N SER A 413 27.07 5.47 -28.53
CA SER A 413 26.65 6.65 -29.29
C SER A 413 25.60 7.51 -28.58
N SER A 414 25.05 7.00 -27.48
CA SER A 414 24.09 7.71 -26.63
C SER A 414 24.36 7.52 -25.14
N VAL A 415 23.83 8.42 -24.31
CA VAL A 415 23.78 8.26 -22.84
C VAL A 415 23.13 6.92 -22.46
N HIS A 416 22.06 6.54 -23.17
CA HIS A 416 21.35 5.28 -22.94
C HIS A 416 22.26 4.06 -23.13
N GLU A 417 22.97 3.98 -24.25
CA GLU A 417 23.89 2.88 -24.54
C GLU A 417 25.06 2.83 -23.54
N MET A 418 25.61 3.98 -23.17
CA MET A 418 26.75 4.07 -22.26
C MET A 418 26.36 3.63 -20.84
N MET A 419 25.24 4.15 -20.33
CA MET A 419 24.73 3.77 -19.01
C MET A 419 24.26 2.32 -18.97
N THR A 420 23.60 1.83 -20.04
CA THR A 420 23.21 0.41 -20.12
C THR A 420 24.44 -0.50 -20.08
N LEU A 421 25.50 -0.16 -20.84
CA LEU A 421 26.75 -0.90 -20.80
C LEU A 421 27.37 -0.86 -19.40
N TYR A 422 27.45 0.32 -18.77
CA TYR A 422 27.99 0.46 -17.43
C TYR A 422 27.23 -0.41 -16.42
N LEU A 423 25.89 -0.29 -16.37
CA LEU A 423 25.04 -1.06 -15.45
C LEU A 423 25.11 -2.56 -15.74
N ALA A 424 25.25 -2.99 -17.00
CA ALA A 424 25.47 -4.40 -17.32
C ALA A 424 26.83 -4.93 -16.82
N CYS A 425 27.84 -4.06 -16.72
CA CYS A 425 29.16 -4.41 -16.20
C CYS A 425 29.25 -4.34 -14.68
N THR A 426 28.49 -3.45 -14.02
CA THR A 426 28.59 -3.18 -12.58
C THR A 426 27.46 -3.74 -11.73
N CYS A 427 26.26 -3.94 -12.28
CA CYS A 427 25.11 -4.55 -11.61
C CYS A 427 24.98 -6.02 -12.02
N HIS A 428 25.74 -6.90 -11.39
CA HIS A 428 25.69 -8.34 -11.61
C HIS A 428 24.34 -8.92 -11.22
N ALA A 429 23.89 -9.92 -11.99
CA ALA A 429 22.63 -10.66 -11.77
C ALA A 429 21.40 -9.75 -11.56
N SER A 430 21.43 -8.55 -12.15
CA SER A 430 20.35 -7.57 -12.05
C SER A 430 19.64 -7.43 -13.40
N ALA A 431 18.32 -7.28 -13.37
CA ALA A 431 17.54 -6.92 -14.55
C ALA A 431 17.19 -5.44 -14.47
N THR A 432 17.73 -4.66 -15.39
CA THR A 432 17.62 -3.20 -15.37
C THR A 432 16.82 -2.71 -16.54
N TYR A 433 15.76 -1.95 -16.28
CA TYR A 433 15.18 -1.05 -17.25
C TYR A 433 15.75 0.36 -17.02
N LEU A 434 16.31 0.96 -18.06
CA LEU A 434 16.82 2.33 -18.03
C LEU A 434 15.95 3.24 -18.90
N CYS A 435 15.53 4.38 -18.38
CA CYS A 435 15.04 5.50 -19.17
C CYS A 435 15.92 6.72 -18.98
N ASN A 436 16.07 7.53 -20.03
CA ASN A 436 16.82 8.77 -19.95
C ASN A 436 16.21 9.90 -20.79
N ILE A 437 16.44 11.13 -20.34
CA ILE A 437 16.14 12.38 -21.06
C ILE A 437 17.33 13.33 -20.96
N GLU A 438 17.48 14.24 -21.93
CA GLU A 438 18.57 15.22 -21.93
C GLU A 438 18.29 16.40 -20.99
N ALA A 439 17.02 16.78 -20.84
CA ALA A 439 16.60 17.90 -20.01
C ALA A 439 16.97 17.70 -18.52
N PRO A 440 17.78 18.60 -17.91
CA PRO A 440 18.13 18.50 -16.50
C PRO A 440 16.94 18.82 -15.60
N LEU A 441 17.08 18.57 -14.31
CA LEU A 441 16.14 19.09 -13.33
C LEU A 441 16.45 20.58 -13.12
N LYS A 442 15.53 21.45 -13.49
CA LYS A 442 15.65 22.89 -13.21
C LYS A 442 15.46 23.15 -11.72
N ILE A 443 16.38 23.90 -11.14
CA ILE A 443 16.34 24.36 -9.75
C ILE A 443 15.94 25.83 -9.78
N SER A 444 14.68 26.10 -9.44
CA SER A 444 14.11 27.44 -9.33
C SER A 444 13.44 27.60 -7.96
N LEU A 445 13.12 28.83 -7.57
CA LEU A 445 12.24 29.02 -6.42
C LEU A 445 10.92 28.28 -6.65
N PRO A 446 10.32 27.67 -5.61
CA PRO A 446 10.76 27.59 -4.21
C PRO A 446 11.44 26.25 -3.89
N TYR A 447 12.41 25.82 -4.68
CA TYR A 447 13.25 24.66 -4.34
C TYR A 447 14.27 25.07 -3.26
N PRO A 448 14.52 24.25 -2.22
CA PRO A 448 15.48 24.56 -1.16
C PRO A 448 16.91 24.73 -1.68
N LYS A 449 17.66 25.69 -1.12
CA LYS A 449 19.09 25.92 -1.45
C LYS A 449 19.97 24.94 -0.66
N ILE A 450 19.87 23.65 -0.98
CA ILE A 450 20.53 22.55 -0.24
C ILE A 450 21.83 22.04 -0.88
N PHE A 451 22.20 22.54 -2.06
CA PHE A 451 23.42 22.12 -2.75
C PHE A 451 24.66 22.74 -2.11
N ASN A 452 25.73 21.95 -2.01
CA ASN A 452 27.00 22.41 -1.46
C ASN A 452 27.68 23.43 -2.40
N ASN A 453 28.56 24.26 -1.84
CA ASN A 453 29.25 25.33 -2.57
C ASN A 453 30.18 24.84 -3.70
N ASN A 454 30.46 23.53 -3.78
CA ASN A 454 31.25 22.91 -4.85
C ASN A 454 30.41 22.51 -6.08
N VAL A 455 29.08 22.67 -6.03
CA VAL A 455 28.19 22.44 -7.17
C VAL A 455 28.11 23.72 -8.01
N THR A 456 28.37 23.58 -9.31
CA THR A 456 28.35 24.66 -10.30
C THR A 456 26.92 25.05 -10.68
N GLU A 457 26.76 26.17 -11.39
CA GLU A 457 25.46 26.65 -11.89
C GLU A 457 24.70 25.60 -12.72
N ASP A 458 25.43 24.83 -13.55
CA ASP A 458 24.89 23.77 -14.40
C ASP A 458 24.91 22.38 -13.73
N GLY A 459 25.21 22.32 -12.42
CA GLY A 459 25.05 21.13 -11.61
C GLY A 459 26.21 20.14 -11.66
N ASN A 460 27.33 20.48 -12.32
CA ASN A 460 28.55 19.69 -12.21
C ASN A 460 29.24 19.91 -10.85
N ILE A 461 30.01 18.92 -10.43
CA ILE A 461 30.81 18.93 -9.20
C ILE A 461 32.22 19.44 -9.53
N ALA A 462 32.67 20.47 -8.80
CA ALA A 462 34.04 20.96 -8.81
C ALA A 462 34.81 20.46 -7.57
N ASP A 463 36.14 20.38 -7.68
CA ASP A 463 37.01 20.03 -6.55
C ASP A 463 37.27 21.22 -5.60
N TRP A 464 36.70 22.39 -5.91
CA TRP A 464 36.83 23.63 -5.14
C TRP A 464 35.47 24.32 -4.98
N PRO A 465 35.29 25.21 -3.98
CA PRO A 465 34.08 26.01 -3.85
C PRO A 465 33.90 26.99 -5.02
N VAL A 466 32.76 26.92 -5.70
CA VAL A 466 32.40 27.75 -6.87
C VAL A 466 31.70 29.03 -6.44
N GLY A 467 30.80 28.96 -5.44
CA GLY A 467 30.09 30.12 -4.90
C GLY A 467 28.97 30.68 -5.78
N THR A 468 28.51 29.91 -6.78
CA THR A 468 27.38 30.25 -7.66
C THR A 468 26.10 29.54 -7.23
N ASN A 469 24.93 30.16 -7.47
CA ASN A 469 23.66 29.47 -7.28
C ASN A 469 23.48 28.36 -8.33
N VAL A 470 22.95 27.22 -7.90
CA VAL A 470 22.68 26.08 -8.78
C VAL A 470 21.34 26.30 -9.49
N ASN A 471 21.36 26.32 -10.82
CA ASN A 471 20.18 26.57 -11.66
C ASN A 471 19.60 25.28 -12.27
N SER A 472 20.43 24.26 -12.45
CA SER A 472 20.00 22.96 -12.92
C SER A 472 20.94 21.85 -12.48
N VAL A 473 20.44 20.62 -12.34
CA VAL A 473 21.25 19.46 -11.97
C VAL A 473 20.89 18.23 -12.80
N ALA A 474 21.89 17.40 -13.09
CA ALA A 474 21.66 16.03 -13.51
C ALA A 474 21.19 15.20 -12.31
N VAL A 475 20.23 14.30 -12.53
CA VAL A 475 19.62 13.50 -11.46
C VAL A 475 19.42 12.07 -11.94
N MET A 476 19.71 11.12 -11.07
CA MET A 476 19.31 9.73 -11.27
C MET A 476 18.45 9.26 -10.11
N ALA A 477 17.37 8.56 -10.39
CA ALA A 477 16.54 7.94 -9.38
C ALA A 477 16.05 6.58 -9.87
N GLY A 478 15.77 5.67 -8.95
CA GLY A 478 15.35 4.32 -9.31
C GLY A 478 14.44 3.66 -8.29
N MET A 479 13.77 2.61 -8.73
CA MET A 479 13.04 1.68 -7.88
C MET A 479 13.64 0.28 -8.02
N HIS A 480 13.86 -0.39 -6.91
CA HIS A 480 14.64 -1.64 -6.83
C HIS A 480 13.87 -2.69 -6.03
N SER A 481 13.70 -3.87 -6.60
CA SER A 481 13.10 -5.04 -5.98
C SER A 481 14.16 -6.14 -5.87
N GLY A 482 14.61 -6.37 -4.65
CA GLY A 482 15.71 -7.27 -4.31
C GLY A 482 15.55 -7.80 -2.88
N SER A 483 16.43 -8.72 -2.47
CA SER A 483 16.41 -9.31 -1.13
C SER A 483 16.65 -8.28 -0.01
N ASN A 484 17.26 -7.15 -0.35
CA ASN A 484 17.52 -6.03 0.55
C ASN A 484 16.26 -5.36 1.12
N VAL A 485 15.12 -5.50 0.44
CA VAL A 485 13.82 -5.02 0.97
C VAL A 485 13.40 -5.82 2.22
N ALA A 486 13.95 -7.02 2.45
CA ALA A 486 13.67 -7.80 3.64
C ALA A 486 14.17 -7.11 4.93
N ALA A 487 15.28 -6.38 4.87
CA ALA A 487 15.84 -5.66 6.02
C ALA A 487 14.86 -4.59 6.57
N MET A 488 14.09 -3.98 5.66
CA MET A 488 13.05 -3.02 6.02
C MET A 488 11.93 -3.69 6.83
N TYR A 489 11.42 -4.84 6.37
CA TYR A 489 10.42 -5.62 7.11
C TYR A 489 10.97 -6.16 8.43
N GLU A 490 12.21 -6.64 8.44
CA GLU A 490 12.86 -7.18 9.63
C GLU A 490 12.95 -6.13 10.74
N SER A 491 13.44 -4.94 10.39
CA SER A 491 13.58 -3.83 11.32
C SER A 491 12.22 -3.41 11.89
N LEU A 492 11.15 -3.32 11.07
CA LEU A 492 9.81 -2.98 11.56
C LEU A 492 9.20 -4.09 12.42
N LEU A 493 9.39 -5.35 12.02
CA LEU A 493 8.95 -6.54 12.76
C LEU A 493 9.60 -6.60 14.15
N GLU A 494 10.89 -6.30 14.24
CA GLU A 494 11.60 -6.25 15.52
C GLU A 494 11.00 -5.20 16.46
N GLN A 495 10.68 -4.00 15.98
CA GLN A 495 10.03 -2.99 16.82
C GLN A 495 8.60 -3.38 17.20
N THR A 496 7.83 -3.92 16.26
CA THR A 496 6.45 -4.32 16.50
C THR A 496 6.39 -5.43 17.57
N LYS A 497 7.33 -6.39 17.54
CA LYS A 497 7.46 -7.45 18.56
C LYS A 497 7.81 -6.96 19.97
N ARG A 498 8.29 -5.72 20.12
CA ARG A 498 8.51 -5.12 21.46
C ARG A 498 7.18 -4.83 22.17
N ILE A 499 6.09 -4.70 21.41
CA ILE A 499 4.74 -4.48 21.92
C ILE A 499 4.12 -5.84 22.28
N ARG A 500 4.29 -6.25 23.53
CA ARG A 500 3.78 -7.55 24.03
C ARG A 500 2.28 -7.61 24.26
N ASN A 501 1.63 -6.45 24.42
CA ASN A 501 0.20 -6.37 24.72
C ASN A 501 -0.34 -5.05 24.16
N ILE A 502 -1.06 -5.14 23.05
CA ILE A 502 -1.66 -3.98 22.38
C ILE A 502 -2.74 -3.31 23.24
N LYS A 503 -3.36 -4.03 24.18
CA LYS A 503 -4.38 -3.50 25.11
C LYS A 503 -3.86 -2.44 26.07
N LYS A 504 -2.53 -2.29 26.20
CA LYS A 504 -1.93 -1.17 26.94
C LYS A 504 -2.05 0.16 26.21
N PHE A 505 -2.30 0.13 24.90
CA PHE A 505 -2.50 1.31 24.08
C PHE A 505 -4.00 1.55 23.91
N HIS A 506 -4.61 2.16 24.92
CA HIS A 506 -6.07 2.38 24.97
C HIS A 506 -6.63 3.03 23.71
N ALA A 507 -5.90 3.96 23.09
CA ALA A 507 -6.33 4.60 21.86
C ALA A 507 -6.62 3.63 20.71
N PHE A 508 -5.89 2.51 20.60
CA PHE A 508 -6.15 1.45 19.62
C PHE A 508 -7.31 0.55 20.03
N THR A 509 -7.41 0.16 21.30
CA THR A 509 -8.52 -0.69 21.76
C THR A 509 -9.86 0.04 21.71
N ASP A 510 -9.88 1.32 22.10
CA ASP A 510 -11.08 2.15 22.15
C ASP A 510 -11.60 2.48 20.75
N SER A 511 -10.74 2.33 19.74
CA SER A 511 -11.08 2.48 18.31
C SER A 511 -11.24 1.15 17.58
N GLY A 512 -11.34 0.04 18.32
CA GLY A 512 -11.71 -1.26 17.76
C GLY A 512 -10.58 -2.05 17.08
N LEU A 513 -9.31 -1.75 17.36
CA LEU A 513 -8.22 -2.66 16.97
C LEU A 513 -8.21 -3.89 17.90
N GLU A 514 -8.47 -5.05 17.33
CA GLU A 514 -8.44 -6.32 18.07
C GLU A 514 -7.02 -6.86 18.24
N GLU A 515 -6.82 -7.68 19.29
CA GLU A 515 -5.50 -8.29 19.55
C GLU A 515 -5.11 -9.27 18.45
N ASP A 516 -6.08 -10.01 17.91
CA ASP A 516 -5.86 -10.96 16.83
C ASP A 516 -5.50 -10.25 15.51
N GLU A 517 -6.13 -9.11 15.23
CA GLU A 517 -5.79 -8.25 14.07
C GLU A 517 -4.33 -7.75 14.17
N PHE A 518 -3.91 -7.31 15.36
CA PHE A 518 -2.51 -6.90 15.58
C PHE A 518 -1.53 -8.07 15.44
N MET A 519 -1.88 -9.25 15.94
CA MET A 519 -1.05 -10.45 15.80
C MET A 519 -0.96 -10.92 14.34
N GLU A 520 -2.04 -10.79 13.56
CA GLU A 520 -2.03 -11.02 12.13
C GLU A 520 -1.05 -10.07 11.43
N CYS A 521 -1.05 -8.79 11.79
CA CYS A 521 -0.10 -7.81 11.24
C CYS A 521 1.35 -8.24 11.46
N ILE A 522 1.69 -8.71 12.67
CA ILE A 522 3.03 -9.24 12.98
C ILE A 522 3.37 -10.45 12.11
N HIS A 523 2.42 -11.37 11.90
CA HIS A 523 2.63 -12.52 11.02
C HIS A 523 2.81 -12.10 9.56
N ASN A 524 2.01 -11.16 9.07
CA ASN A 524 2.12 -10.63 7.72
C ASN A 524 3.51 -10.03 7.45
N LEU A 525 4.02 -9.20 8.36
CA LEU A 525 5.38 -8.64 8.25
C LEU A 525 6.46 -9.73 8.20
N ALA A 526 6.32 -10.78 9.00
CA ALA A 526 7.24 -11.92 8.96
C ALA A 526 7.17 -12.68 7.63
N ASP A 527 5.96 -12.90 7.11
CA ASP A 527 5.74 -13.57 5.83
C ASP A 527 6.27 -12.73 4.65
N CYS A 528 6.13 -11.40 4.70
CA CYS A 528 6.71 -10.48 3.73
C CYS A 528 8.24 -10.52 3.75
N LYS A 529 8.85 -10.55 4.93
CA LYS A 529 10.30 -10.71 5.07
C LYS A 529 10.79 -11.98 4.37
N GLU A 530 10.18 -13.13 4.69
CA GLU A 530 10.58 -14.42 4.09
C GLU A 530 10.29 -14.47 2.59
N ALA A 531 9.21 -13.82 2.11
CA ALA A 531 8.91 -13.68 0.69
C ALA A 531 10.02 -13.00 -0.09
N VAL A 532 10.52 -11.90 0.45
CA VAL A 532 11.56 -11.10 -0.20
C VAL A 532 12.92 -11.80 -0.18
N MET A 533 13.23 -12.57 0.86
CA MET A 533 14.47 -13.36 0.96
C MET A 533 14.51 -14.56 -0.01
N GLY A 534 13.42 -14.85 -0.74
CA GLY A 534 13.32 -16.03 -1.60
C GLY A 534 13.15 -17.34 -0.81
N ASN A 535 12.89 -17.24 0.50
CA ASN A 535 12.65 -18.36 1.39
C ASN A 535 11.16 -18.76 1.41
N LYS A 536 10.27 -17.89 0.94
CA LYS A 536 8.85 -18.23 0.76
C LYS A 536 8.69 -19.08 -0.49
N VAL A 537 8.80 -20.38 -0.27
CA VAL A 537 8.23 -21.34 -1.22
C VAL A 537 6.72 -21.11 -1.21
N ALA A 538 6.12 -20.86 -2.38
CA ALA A 538 4.69 -20.66 -2.49
C ALA A 538 3.97 -21.85 -1.83
N THR A 539 3.01 -21.57 -0.95
CA THR A 539 2.31 -22.63 -0.22
C THR A 539 1.51 -23.52 -1.15
N PHE A 540 0.83 -22.90 -2.11
CA PHE A 540 0.11 -23.54 -3.21
C PHE A 540 0.50 -22.82 -4.51
N THR A 541 0.28 -23.49 -5.64
CA THR A 541 0.32 -22.85 -6.96
C THR A 541 -0.87 -21.92 -7.16
N GLU A 542 -0.81 -21.02 -8.13
CA GLU A 542 -1.92 -20.12 -8.48
C GLU A 542 -3.17 -20.90 -8.88
N GLU A 543 -3.01 -21.91 -9.73
CA GLU A 543 -4.09 -22.80 -10.21
C GLU A 543 -4.79 -23.51 -9.03
N GLN A 544 -4.02 -24.04 -8.07
CA GLN A 544 -4.61 -24.65 -6.87
C GLN A 544 -5.43 -23.65 -6.04
N LEU A 545 -4.98 -22.40 -5.93
CA LEU A 545 -5.71 -21.39 -5.16
C LEU A 545 -6.99 -20.95 -5.87
N GLU A 546 -6.95 -20.83 -7.20
CA GLU A 546 -8.16 -20.59 -8.01
C GLU A 546 -9.16 -21.75 -7.85
N ASP A 547 -8.71 -23.00 -7.98
CA ASP A 547 -9.57 -24.19 -7.80
C ASP A 547 -10.23 -24.22 -6.41
N TYR A 548 -9.47 -23.93 -5.35
CA TYR A 548 -10.01 -23.88 -4.00
C TYR A 548 -11.01 -22.73 -3.80
N GLN A 549 -10.77 -21.57 -4.41
CA GLN A 549 -11.72 -20.45 -4.35
C GLN A 549 -13.01 -20.76 -5.11
N ASP A 550 -12.92 -21.46 -6.23
CA ASP A 550 -14.09 -21.83 -7.03
C ASP A 550 -14.92 -22.94 -6.37
N CYS A 551 -14.28 -23.80 -5.57
CA CYS A 551 -14.94 -24.93 -4.91
C CYS A 551 -15.37 -24.66 -3.45
N THR A 552 -15.02 -23.52 -2.88
CA THR A 552 -15.31 -23.20 -1.47
C THR A 552 -15.90 -21.80 -1.31
N PHE A 553 -16.44 -21.48 -0.13
CA PHE A 553 -16.92 -20.13 0.15
C PHE A 553 -15.83 -19.22 0.71
N PHE A 554 -14.57 -19.52 0.41
CA PHE A 554 -13.41 -18.82 0.95
C PHE A 554 -12.68 -17.99 -0.08
N THR A 555 -12.20 -16.84 0.36
CA THR A 555 -11.19 -16.06 -0.32
C THR A 555 -9.83 -16.74 -0.24
N ARG A 556 -8.93 -16.34 -1.14
CA ARG A 556 -7.53 -16.76 -1.12
C ARG A 556 -6.85 -16.59 0.24
N LYS A 557 -7.16 -15.51 0.96
CA LYS A 557 -6.59 -15.21 2.28
C LYS A 557 -7.06 -16.24 3.32
N GLU A 558 -8.36 -16.54 3.32
CA GLU A 558 -8.95 -17.53 4.23
C GLU A 558 -8.38 -18.92 3.96
N ILE A 559 -8.23 -19.34 2.70
CA ILE A 559 -7.62 -20.63 2.36
C ILE A 559 -6.18 -20.75 2.93
N LEU A 560 -5.38 -19.69 2.80
CA LEU A 560 -4.02 -19.67 3.35
C LEU A 560 -4.00 -19.67 4.89
N ARG A 561 -4.95 -18.98 5.56
CA ARG A 561 -5.12 -19.04 7.02
C ARG A 561 -5.53 -20.44 7.47
N ILE A 562 -6.48 -21.07 6.77
CA ILE A 562 -6.93 -22.43 7.03
C ILE A 562 -5.78 -23.42 6.88
N PHE A 563 -4.94 -23.26 5.85
CA PHE A 563 -3.74 -24.09 5.71
C PHE A 563 -2.74 -23.87 6.85
N LYS A 564 -2.48 -22.63 7.25
CA LYS A 564 -1.63 -22.34 8.42
C LYS A 564 -2.17 -23.04 9.67
N ARG A 565 -3.48 -22.97 9.90
CA ARG A 565 -4.17 -23.65 10.99
C ARG A 565 -4.04 -25.17 10.91
N PHE A 566 -4.20 -25.75 9.72
CA PHE A 566 -3.99 -27.18 9.45
C PHE A 566 -2.54 -27.62 9.78
N ARG A 567 -1.55 -26.74 9.53
CA ARG A 567 -0.16 -27.00 9.92
C ARG A 567 0.08 -26.93 11.41
N GLU A 568 -0.57 -25.99 12.11
CA GLU A 568 -0.42 -25.77 13.55
C GLU A 568 -1.06 -26.88 14.39
N ILE A 569 -2.12 -27.52 13.91
CA ILE A 569 -2.70 -28.70 14.58
C ILE A 569 -1.79 -29.93 14.44
N GLY A 570 -0.99 -30.01 13.38
CA GLY A 570 0.00 -31.08 13.15
C GLY A 570 1.25 -30.94 14.02
N ASP A 571 2.04 -32.01 14.12
CA ASP A 571 3.35 -31.91 14.76
C ASP A 571 4.36 -31.18 13.85
N PRO A 572 5.36 -30.48 14.42
CA PRO A 572 6.32 -29.72 13.65
C PRO A 572 7.03 -30.58 12.58
N GLY A 573 6.88 -30.20 11.31
CA GLY A 573 7.50 -30.90 10.18
C GLY A 573 6.64 -31.98 9.51
N MET A 574 5.45 -32.28 10.05
CA MET A 574 4.53 -33.27 9.45
C MET A 574 3.86 -32.74 8.18
N ILE A 575 3.41 -31.49 8.18
CA ILE A 575 2.84 -30.82 7.00
C ILE A 575 3.91 -29.94 6.34
N PRO A 576 4.20 -30.13 5.04
CA PRO A 576 5.19 -29.33 4.34
C PRO A 576 4.76 -27.86 4.25
N ARG A 577 5.73 -26.96 4.04
CA ARG A 577 5.44 -25.51 3.86
C ARG A 577 4.79 -25.21 2.51
N THR A 578 5.03 -26.07 1.53
CA THR A 578 4.47 -26.06 0.19
C THR A 578 3.77 -27.38 -0.03
N MET A 579 2.54 -27.33 -0.51
CA MET A 579 1.67 -28.48 -0.64
C MET A 579 1.28 -28.66 -2.10
N THR A 580 1.68 -29.79 -2.67
CA THR A 580 1.25 -30.20 -4.01
C THR A 580 -0.21 -30.70 -4.00
N PRO A 581 -0.91 -30.75 -5.15
CA PRO A 581 -2.29 -31.26 -5.21
C PRO A 581 -2.42 -32.70 -4.70
N GLN A 582 -1.39 -33.52 -4.94
CA GLN A 582 -1.33 -34.91 -4.47
C GLN A 582 -1.16 -34.97 -2.95
N GLU A 583 -0.33 -34.11 -2.37
CA GLU A 583 -0.19 -34.02 -0.90
C GLU A 583 -1.46 -33.49 -0.24
N ALA A 584 -2.15 -32.52 -0.87
CA ALA A 584 -3.39 -31.95 -0.34
C ALA A 584 -4.50 -33.01 -0.14
N SER A 585 -4.58 -33.97 -1.05
CA SER A 585 -5.57 -35.06 -1.02
C SER A 585 -5.10 -36.31 -0.27
N SER A 586 -3.79 -36.58 -0.22
CA SER A 586 -3.24 -37.84 0.32
C SER A 586 -2.67 -37.73 1.74
N LEU A 587 -2.14 -36.57 2.13
CA LEU A 587 -1.45 -36.39 3.40
C LEU A 587 -2.47 -36.15 4.52
N ARG A 588 -2.60 -37.14 5.41
CA ARG A 588 -3.63 -37.17 6.46
C ARG A 588 -3.05 -36.89 7.85
N LEU A 589 -3.71 -36.01 8.59
CA LEU A 589 -3.47 -35.80 10.03
C LEU A 589 -4.38 -36.71 10.85
N PRO A 590 -3.89 -37.34 11.94
CA PRO A 590 -4.73 -38.14 12.82
C PRO A 590 -5.94 -37.35 13.32
N LEU A 591 -7.12 -37.96 13.35
CA LEU A 591 -8.36 -37.30 13.78
C LEU A 591 -8.28 -36.74 15.21
N SER A 592 -7.45 -37.36 16.07
CA SER A 592 -7.18 -36.87 17.43
C SER A 592 -6.61 -35.44 17.46
N TYR A 593 -6.02 -34.95 16.38
CA TYR A 593 -5.46 -33.60 16.30
C TYR A 593 -6.53 -32.52 16.13
N LEU A 594 -7.72 -32.87 15.66
CA LEU A 594 -8.86 -31.93 15.59
C LEU A 594 -9.29 -31.46 16.98
N ALA A 595 -9.00 -32.21 18.05
CA ALA A 595 -9.23 -31.76 19.43
C ALA A 595 -8.33 -30.58 19.84
N ARG A 596 -7.28 -30.24 19.07
CA ARG A 596 -6.46 -29.04 19.27
C ARG A 596 -7.15 -27.78 18.76
N ILE A 597 -8.23 -27.90 17.98
CA ILE A 597 -9.04 -26.77 17.48
C ILE A 597 -9.93 -26.27 18.63
N PRO A 598 -9.79 -25.02 19.10
CA PRO A 598 -10.53 -24.49 20.24
C PRO A 598 -12.05 -24.67 20.17
N GLU A 599 -12.62 -24.49 18.98
CA GLU A 599 -14.05 -24.51 18.65
C GLU A 599 -14.62 -25.93 18.65
N LEU A 600 -13.78 -26.93 18.36
CA LEU A 600 -14.18 -28.34 18.37
C LEU A 600 -13.82 -29.06 19.68
N LYS A 601 -12.90 -28.51 20.48
CA LYS A 601 -12.38 -29.14 21.70
C LYS A 601 -13.48 -29.56 22.70
N GLU A 602 -14.43 -28.66 22.95
CA GLU A 602 -15.55 -28.86 23.89
C GLU A 602 -16.86 -29.27 23.19
N ASN A 603 -16.84 -29.43 21.86
CA ASN A 603 -18.04 -29.74 21.08
C ASN A 603 -18.40 -31.24 21.22
N PRO A 604 -19.62 -31.57 21.68
CA PRO A 604 -20.05 -32.96 21.87
C PRO A 604 -20.13 -33.77 20.57
N PHE A 605 -20.26 -33.11 19.41
CA PHE A 605 -20.35 -33.76 18.11
C PHE A 605 -19.01 -33.81 17.36
N ARG A 606 -17.88 -33.43 17.97
CA ARG A 606 -16.58 -33.32 17.28
C ARG A 606 -16.19 -34.60 16.53
N GLU A 607 -16.45 -35.77 17.11
CA GLU A 607 -16.09 -37.07 16.54
C GLU A 607 -16.95 -37.33 15.30
N ARG A 608 -18.25 -37.06 15.38
CA ARG A 608 -19.17 -37.24 14.27
C ARG A 608 -18.95 -36.23 13.14
N ILE A 609 -18.66 -34.96 13.46
CA ILE A 609 -18.23 -33.97 12.47
C ILE A 609 -17.01 -34.49 11.72
N SER A 610 -16.00 -34.99 12.44
CA SER A 610 -14.78 -35.52 11.84
C SER A 610 -15.03 -36.71 10.92
N GLU A 611 -15.92 -37.63 11.30
CA GLU A 611 -16.31 -38.79 10.50
C GLU A 611 -17.02 -38.39 9.20
N VAL A 612 -18.01 -37.49 9.28
CA VAL A 612 -18.81 -37.07 8.12
C VAL A 612 -17.96 -36.47 7.01
N PHE A 613 -16.89 -35.75 7.36
CA PHE A 613 -15.99 -35.13 6.38
C PHE A 613 -14.80 -36.02 5.96
N THR A 614 -14.59 -37.17 6.59
CA THR A 614 -13.49 -38.10 6.22
C THR A 614 -13.95 -39.37 5.53
N GLN A 615 -15.24 -39.69 5.56
CA GLN A 615 -15.82 -40.79 4.80
C GLN A 615 -16.06 -40.36 3.34
N ARG A 616 -15.10 -40.64 2.43
CA ARG A 616 -15.34 -40.45 1.00
C ARG A 616 -16.46 -41.37 0.49
N GLN A 617 -17.45 -40.77 -0.18
CA GLN A 617 -18.47 -41.47 -0.99
C GLN A 617 -17.87 -42.00 -2.30
N ASP A 618 -16.88 -42.89 -2.26
CA ASP A 618 -16.48 -43.65 -3.45
C ASP A 618 -17.04 -45.07 -3.36
N SER A 619 -18.11 -45.28 -4.13
CA SER A 619 -18.73 -46.58 -4.36
C SER A 619 -17.72 -47.56 -4.96
N GLY A 620 -17.22 -48.50 -4.15
CA GLY A 620 -16.66 -49.76 -4.66
C GLY A 620 -15.41 -50.32 -3.98
N GLN A 621 -14.74 -49.61 -3.07
CA GLN A 621 -13.64 -50.21 -2.29
C GLN A 621 -13.77 -49.88 -0.80
N SER A 622 -14.35 -50.84 -0.08
CA SER A 622 -14.17 -50.98 1.36
C SER A 622 -12.69 -51.25 1.64
N THR A 623 -11.91 -50.21 1.86
CA THR A 623 -10.55 -50.32 2.40
C THR A 623 -10.40 -49.32 3.53
N SER A 624 -10.42 -49.85 4.76
CA SER A 624 -9.97 -49.27 6.03
C SER A 624 -10.42 -47.84 6.34
N LEU A 625 -11.20 -47.68 7.42
CA LEU A 625 -11.35 -46.42 8.16
C LEU A 625 -10.02 -45.65 8.14
N SER A 626 -9.92 -44.60 7.31
CA SER A 626 -8.71 -43.78 7.27
C SER A 626 -8.69 -42.97 8.56
N GLU A 627 -7.78 -43.29 9.48
CA GLU A 627 -7.69 -42.68 10.83
C GLU A 627 -7.31 -41.18 10.84
N GLY A 628 -7.46 -40.46 9.72
CA GLY A 628 -7.05 -39.07 9.61
C GLY A 628 -7.72 -38.28 8.50
N ILE A 629 -7.57 -36.96 8.58
CA ILE A 629 -8.17 -35.95 7.69
C ILE A 629 -7.10 -35.31 6.79
N CYS A 630 -7.35 -35.21 5.49
CA CYS A 630 -6.47 -34.46 4.57
C CYS A 630 -6.85 -32.98 4.50
N PHE A 631 -6.06 -32.17 3.79
CA PHE A 631 -6.31 -30.72 3.73
C PHE A 631 -7.57 -30.37 2.95
N GLU A 632 -7.87 -31.07 1.86
CA GLU A 632 -9.10 -30.85 1.07
C GLU A 632 -10.34 -31.14 1.93
N GLU A 633 -10.36 -32.26 2.65
CA GLU A 633 -11.43 -32.63 3.59
C GLU A 633 -11.55 -31.61 4.73
N PHE A 634 -10.42 -31.12 5.24
CA PHE A 634 -10.38 -30.08 6.28
C PHE A 634 -10.92 -28.73 5.78
N LEU A 635 -10.58 -28.37 4.54
CA LEU A 635 -11.05 -27.16 3.89
C LEU A 635 -12.54 -27.22 3.61
N GLU A 636 -13.04 -28.35 3.12
CA GLU A 636 -14.47 -28.61 2.91
C GLU A 636 -15.25 -28.52 4.23
N MET A 637 -14.74 -29.16 5.29
CA MET A 637 -15.33 -29.09 6.63
C MET A 637 -15.53 -27.64 7.06
N LEU A 638 -14.48 -26.82 7.03
CA LEU A 638 -14.58 -25.42 7.42
C LEU A 638 -15.46 -24.61 6.46
N SER A 639 -15.46 -24.93 5.17
CA SER A 639 -16.28 -24.25 4.16
C SER A 639 -17.77 -24.40 4.47
N VAL A 640 -18.22 -25.56 4.93
CA VAL A 640 -19.62 -25.76 5.37
C VAL A 640 -19.96 -24.91 6.60
N PHE A 641 -19.01 -24.72 7.52
CA PHE A 641 -19.21 -23.90 8.72
C PHE A 641 -18.98 -22.39 8.49
N SER A 642 -18.63 -21.96 7.28
CA SER A 642 -18.48 -20.56 6.90
C SER A 642 -19.80 -19.77 7.10
N GLU A 643 -19.71 -18.47 7.42
CA GLU A 643 -20.88 -17.59 7.48
C GLU A 643 -21.50 -17.37 6.09
N GLN A 644 -20.69 -17.48 5.03
CA GLN A 644 -21.09 -17.31 3.64
C GLN A 644 -21.73 -18.57 3.03
N ALA A 645 -21.64 -19.73 3.70
CA ALA A 645 -22.20 -20.98 3.19
C ALA A 645 -23.75 -20.95 3.16
N PRO A 646 -24.39 -21.40 2.06
CA PRO A 646 -25.83 -21.45 1.92
C PRO A 646 -26.51 -22.30 3.01
N ARG A 647 -27.74 -21.92 3.38
CA ARG A 647 -28.54 -22.64 4.39
C ARG A 647 -28.71 -24.11 4.05
N ASP A 648 -29.10 -24.42 2.81
CA ASP A 648 -29.45 -25.78 2.38
C ASP A 648 -28.25 -26.73 2.53
N LEU A 649 -27.04 -26.22 2.23
CA LEU A 649 -25.79 -26.96 2.44
C LEU A 649 -25.54 -27.25 3.93
N LYS A 650 -25.73 -26.25 4.79
CA LYS A 650 -25.58 -26.42 6.25
C LYS A 650 -26.58 -27.42 6.82
N VAL A 651 -27.84 -27.35 6.37
CA VAL A 651 -28.89 -28.29 6.79
C VAL A 651 -28.56 -29.71 6.35
N PHE A 652 -28.05 -29.88 5.13
CA PHE A 652 -27.60 -31.18 4.61
C PHE A 652 -26.50 -31.81 5.45
N TYR A 653 -25.44 -31.07 5.77
CA TYR A 653 -24.37 -31.61 6.61
C TYR A 653 -24.80 -31.77 8.07
N ALA A 654 -25.66 -30.89 8.60
CA ALA A 654 -26.23 -31.07 9.93
C ALA A 654 -27.01 -32.39 10.00
N PHE A 655 -27.87 -32.69 9.02
CA PHE A 655 -28.59 -33.96 8.95
C PHE A 655 -27.64 -35.16 9.00
N LYS A 656 -26.58 -35.16 8.18
CA LYS A 656 -25.54 -36.21 8.21
C LYS A 656 -24.82 -36.34 9.56
N ILE A 657 -24.64 -35.24 10.29
CA ILE A 657 -24.03 -35.26 11.63
C ILE A 657 -24.98 -35.86 12.66
N TYR A 658 -26.30 -35.66 12.52
CA TYR A 658 -27.28 -36.23 13.44
C TYR A 658 -27.61 -37.69 13.12
N ASP A 659 -27.52 -38.12 11.86
CA ASP A 659 -27.71 -39.50 11.41
C ASP A 659 -26.48 -40.34 11.79
N PHE A 660 -26.57 -41.15 12.85
CA PHE A 660 -25.44 -41.91 13.37
C PHE A 660 -25.29 -43.29 12.71
N ASP A 661 -26.36 -43.87 12.19
CA ASP A 661 -26.33 -45.18 11.54
C ASP A 661 -26.39 -45.13 10.01
N GLU A 662 -26.45 -43.92 9.45
CA GLU A 662 -26.33 -43.61 8.03
C GLU A 662 -27.44 -44.27 7.19
N ASP A 663 -28.61 -44.44 7.78
CA ASP A 663 -29.77 -45.04 7.12
C ASP A 663 -30.60 -44.03 6.32
N GLY A 664 -30.27 -42.73 6.43
CA GLY A 664 -30.90 -41.64 5.69
C GLY A 664 -32.17 -41.09 6.36
N VAL A 665 -32.47 -41.49 7.59
CA VAL A 665 -33.54 -40.93 8.44
C VAL A 665 -33.01 -40.68 9.85
N LEU A 666 -33.60 -39.76 10.61
CA LEU A 666 -33.24 -39.58 12.03
C LEU A 666 -34.21 -40.37 12.89
N GLY A 667 -33.82 -41.59 13.24
CA GLY A 667 -34.62 -42.48 14.06
C GLY A 667 -34.55 -42.16 15.55
N LEU A 668 -35.30 -42.92 16.34
CA LEU A 668 -35.28 -42.84 17.80
C LEU A 668 -33.86 -43.14 18.36
N GLY A 669 -33.11 -44.02 17.69
CA GLY A 669 -31.73 -44.35 18.05
C GLY A 669 -30.77 -43.15 17.92
N ASP A 670 -30.89 -42.37 16.85
CA ASP A 670 -30.09 -41.18 16.61
C ASP A 670 -30.41 -40.08 17.62
N LEU A 671 -31.70 -39.81 17.81
CA LEU A 671 -32.18 -38.82 18.78
C LEU A 671 -31.74 -39.16 20.20
N GLU A 672 -31.76 -40.44 20.60
CA GLU A 672 -31.24 -40.88 21.90
C GLU A 672 -29.75 -40.58 22.06
N ARG A 673 -28.94 -40.87 21.02
CA ARG A 673 -27.50 -40.62 21.03
C ARG A 673 -27.21 -39.13 21.07
N THR A 674 -27.89 -38.33 20.25
CA THR A 674 -27.82 -36.87 20.25
C THR A 674 -28.14 -36.31 21.65
N CYS A 675 -29.24 -36.74 22.26
CA CYS A 675 -29.68 -36.26 23.57
C CYS A 675 -28.67 -36.62 24.67
N ARG A 676 -28.12 -37.85 24.65
CA ARG A 676 -27.06 -38.27 25.59
C ARG A 676 -25.78 -37.47 25.43
N GLN A 677 -25.36 -37.17 24.20
CA GLN A 677 -24.17 -36.35 23.92
C GLN A 677 -24.34 -34.90 24.40
N LEU A 678 -25.49 -34.28 24.13
CA LEU A 678 -25.81 -32.92 24.58
C LEU A 678 -25.88 -32.80 26.11
N THR A 679 -26.45 -33.81 26.79
CA THR A 679 -26.60 -33.81 28.25
C THR A 679 -25.39 -34.34 29.00
N ARG A 680 -24.34 -34.79 28.29
CA ARG A 680 -23.17 -35.48 28.85
C ARG A 680 -23.55 -36.63 29.81
N GLY A 681 -24.66 -37.32 29.51
CA GLY A 681 -25.20 -38.41 30.33
C GLY A 681 -25.91 -37.98 31.62
N GLY A 682 -26.31 -36.71 31.75
CA GLY A 682 -27.00 -36.18 32.94
C GLY A 682 -28.47 -36.59 33.09
N LEU A 683 -29.09 -37.13 32.04
CA LEU A 683 -30.48 -37.61 32.03
C LEU A 683 -30.55 -39.14 32.18
N SER A 684 -31.57 -39.62 32.87
CA SER A 684 -31.90 -41.05 32.93
C SER A 684 -32.43 -41.55 31.58
N ALA A 685 -32.38 -42.86 31.35
CA ALA A 685 -32.85 -43.47 30.10
C ALA A 685 -34.34 -43.18 29.83
N GLU A 686 -35.18 -43.12 30.86
CA GLU A 686 -36.61 -42.80 30.75
C GLU A 686 -36.85 -41.33 30.36
N GLU A 687 -36.04 -40.41 30.87
CA GLU A 687 -36.11 -38.99 30.53
C GLU A 687 -35.67 -38.75 29.09
N VAL A 688 -34.57 -39.39 28.65
CA VAL A 688 -34.09 -39.32 27.26
C VAL A 688 -35.17 -39.84 26.30
N ALA A 689 -35.77 -41.00 26.57
CA ALA A 689 -36.84 -41.56 25.75
C ALA A 689 -38.08 -40.65 25.69
N THR A 690 -38.38 -39.95 26.79
CA THR A 690 -39.49 -38.97 26.83
C THR A 690 -39.20 -37.74 25.96
N VAL A 691 -37.96 -37.24 25.96
CA VAL A 691 -37.55 -36.12 25.10
C VAL A 691 -37.60 -36.53 23.63
N CYS A 692 -37.03 -37.69 23.27
CA CYS A 692 -37.00 -38.15 21.88
C CYS A 692 -38.41 -38.35 21.31
N ARG A 693 -39.31 -38.95 22.09
CA ARG A 693 -40.71 -39.12 21.69
C ARG A 693 -41.43 -37.79 21.47
N LYS A 694 -41.20 -36.77 22.31
CA LYS A 694 -41.78 -35.44 22.11
C LYS A 694 -41.26 -34.76 20.85
N VAL A 695 -39.96 -34.90 20.56
CA VAL A 695 -39.36 -34.35 19.33
C VAL A 695 -40.02 -34.96 18.10
N LEU A 696 -40.21 -36.28 18.09
CA LEU A 696 -40.93 -36.98 17.01
C LEU A 696 -42.40 -36.56 16.95
N GLU A 697 -43.14 -36.56 18.06
CA GLU A 697 -44.56 -36.11 18.09
C GLU A 697 -44.77 -34.69 17.52
N GLU A 698 -43.77 -33.80 17.62
CA GLU A 698 -43.84 -32.43 17.11
C GLU A 698 -43.34 -32.26 15.66
N SER A 699 -42.49 -33.17 15.19
CA SER A 699 -41.67 -32.96 13.97
C SER A 699 -41.94 -33.99 12.86
N ASP A 700 -42.37 -35.19 13.22
CA ASP A 700 -42.75 -36.28 12.30
C ASP A 700 -44.14 -35.99 11.75
N ILE A 701 -44.22 -35.67 10.46
CA ILE A 701 -45.46 -35.23 9.80
C ILE A 701 -46.22 -36.44 9.22
N ASP A 702 -45.50 -37.47 8.76
CA ASP A 702 -46.09 -38.64 8.12
C ASP A 702 -46.33 -39.82 9.07
N GLY A 703 -45.79 -39.77 10.28
CA GLY A 703 -46.02 -40.69 11.39
C GLY A 703 -45.22 -41.99 11.27
N ASP A 704 -44.11 -42.01 10.53
CA ASP A 704 -43.28 -43.18 10.32
C ASP A 704 -42.34 -43.50 11.51
N GLY A 705 -42.28 -42.60 12.50
CA GLY A 705 -41.48 -42.75 13.72
C GLY A 705 -40.01 -42.37 13.55
N ALA A 706 -39.64 -41.73 12.43
CA ALA A 706 -38.34 -41.15 12.16
C ALA A 706 -38.51 -39.74 11.58
N LEU A 707 -37.41 -39.02 11.33
CA LEU A 707 -37.46 -37.76 10.59
C LEU A 707 -36.71 -37.92 9.27
N SER A 708 -37.44 -37.79 8.17
CA SER A 708 -36.84 -37.67 6.85
C SER A 708 -36.05 -36.35 6.71
N TYR A 709 -35.18 -36.27 5.71
CA TYR A 709 -34.43 -35.03 5.42
C TYR A 709 -35.32 -33.79 5.28
N LEU A 710 -36.49 -33.94 4.62
CA LEU A 710 -37.43 -32.84 4.40
C LEU A 710 -38.09 -32.37 5.71
N GLU A 711 -38.40 -33.30 6.61
CA GLU A 711 -38.95 -32.97 7.92
C GLU A 711 -37.91 -32.31 8.82
N PHE A 712 -36.67 -32.81 8.80
CA PHE A 712 -35.57 -32.18 9.50
C PHE A 712 -35.29 -30.76 8.97
N GLU A 713 -35.28 -30.58 7.64
CA GLU A 713 -35.16 -29.25 7.02
C GLU A 713 -36.30 -28.32 7.48
N HIS A 714 -37.54 -28.82 7.54
CA HIS A 714 -38.66 -28.05 8.05
C HIS A 714 -38.51 -27.67 9.54
N VAL A 715 -37.95 -28.55 10.38
CA VAL A 715 -37.64 -28.25 11.80
C VAL A 715 -36.56 -27.17 11.90
N VAL A 716 -35.45 -27.33 11.18
CA VAL A 716 -34.35 -26.37 11.19
C VAL A 716 -34.78 -25.03 10.60
N THR A 717 -35.70 -25.03 9.63
CA THR A 717 -36.17 -23.78 9.03
C THR A 717 -36.91 -22.87 10.00
N ARG A 718 -37.58 -23.47 11.00
CA ARG A 718 -38.29 -22.80 12.09
C ARG A 718 -37.38 -22.33 13.24
N SER A 719 -36.15 -22.83 13.32
CA SER A 719 -35.16 -22.38 14.29
C SER A 719 -34.43 -21.14 13.77
N SER A 720 -34.70 -19.98 14.36
CA SER A 720 -34.01 -18.72 14.02
C SER A 720 -32.52 -18.76 14.35
N ASP A 721 -32.14 -19.57 15.34
CA ASP A 721 -30.81 -19.54 15.93
C ASP A 721 -29.84 -20.53 15.27
N PHE A 722 -30.34 -21.43 14.41
CA PHE A 722 -29.52 -22.45 13.76
C PHE A 722 -28.36 -21.84 12.96
N MET A 723 -28.63 -20.82 12.13
CA MET A 723 -27.58 -20.18 11.32
C MET A 723 -26.56 -19.43 12.18
N ALA A 724 -26.99 -18.89 13.33
CA ALA A 724 -26.13 -18.17 14.27
C ALA A 724 -25.28 -19.10 15.15
N THR A 725 -25.61 -20.40 15.21
CA THR A 725 -24.92 -21.38 16.05
C THR A 725 -24.16 -22.44 15.26
N PHE A 726 -24.54 -22.68 14.00
CA PHE A 726 -23.88 -23.60 13.07
C PHE A 726 -22.83 -22.86 12.22
N HIS A 727 -21.80 -22.30 12.88
CA HIS A 727 -20.68 -21.66 12.21
C HIS A 727 -19.36 -21.83 12.99
N ILE A 728 -18.23 -21.69 12.29
CA ILE A 728 -16.87 -21.61 12.87
C ILE A 728 -16.24 -20.34 12.33
N ARG A 729 -15.74 -19.47 13.23
CA ARG A 729 -15.01 -18.26 12.82
C ARG A 729 -13.55 -18.61 12.52
N ILE A 730 -13.05 -18.10 11.39
CA ILE A 730 -11.75 -18.47 10.81
C ILE A 730 -10.73 -17.37 10.97
#